data_AF-A0A534PZ64-F1
#
_entry.id   AF-A0A534PZ64-F1
#
_cell.length_a   1.000
_cell.length_b   1.000
_cell.length_c   1.000
_cell.angle_alpha   90.00
_cell.angle_beta   90.00
_cell.angle_gamma   90.00
#
_symmetry.space_group_name_H-M   'P 1'
#
loop_
_entity.id
_entity.type
_entity.pdbx_description
1 polymer ?
#
loop_
_entity_poly.entity_id
_entity_poly.type
_entity_poly.pdbx_seq_one_letter_code
_entity_poly.pdbx_strand_id
1 'polypeptide(L)'
;ASGSSLSVTVLDANNNPVPGLSLTFSTNAPASKFTFNPATPVTTDANGVAKVTYASNATAATYVITAAGTGFSKTVNVAVAGKTADPAFSGLTIASPATVGTTAAFTATEKTGSSNPVVGHTVTVACSPSATVAYTGSNQVTDAGGQVTGTVTTNAAGTLRCTAADTTTTSGGVTFAAANVTFNADSAHPSPTNTSALSASPSAIIANFSQTSGLSLVVRDGIGSAGGNVAPGVLVSFSSSDLNDAFTCSSGCATNSAGIVATAVKSKVTGIHTITATIPVTGGSPFTKQTTITVNPGSPSKVSFKKHPADASSTGVMLQVQVEIDDAFGNLVSNVAPTPVTLTLRNCTSPTPVTAGNPGTLFNNIVYTQSGVATFNFLFPSNTAGGVANDGTNSPCRTIHAAATNVTGEADSNVFHITVPNASTGANGAFHATSSVCPSPGNLFNGVCVLPAGVYNYTSFVIDSGVTVAGDGNGILDLRATTDVTISGVLSVSGGAGSNAFFNSAGRGGGPGNVVDGAVPTKADDAVIPAGGNCRRVSDGVAVNCTSPFSGMAYGLIGGGPFRGSGGSYLGGGGGGGSALSEDYNSGGGGGGGGYAGGAGGFAGADGCVQAGGAGGGLQGGATTPCGQTGLGGGQACKTQYLRIYTGGDGAIGGSACTPIAGSGGGGSIGCDAANDLSMTFTLRPGSGGGGGGNGGDNDGNIFEPGYSGGGGGGGGGGGALRITTPTRIVLGTSGKILANGGRGGNGFLSLDDCNDDSGGAGGGGSGGAIWLQAPVITVPSGAVVAAAGGPGGAAGATTTAGPGGSGTVGRVRLSTDTFNVGGIVGGFTPSMPSVNGTTGVANNAAGKTYVGTYGQ
;
A
#
# COMPACT_ATOMS: atom_id res chain seq x y z
N ALA A 1 -8.74 -99.14 -38.01
CA ALA A 1 -8.07 -100.24 -37.28
C ALA A 1 -6.82 -100.63 -38.04
N SER A 2 -5.66 -100.66 -37.38
CA SER A 2 -4.47 -101.30 -37.96
C SER A 2 -4.70 -102.81 -38.03
N GLY A 3 -4.39 -103.43 -39.17
CA GLY A 3 -4.54 -104.86 -39.37
C GLY A 3 -3.23 -105.60 -39.08
N SER A 4 -3.31 -106.74 -38.41
CA SER A 4 -2.18 -107.66 -38.19
C SER A 4 -2.32 -108.87 -39.11
N SER A 5 -1.22 -109.32 -39.72
CA SER A 5 -1.23 -110.53 -40.53
C SER A 5 -1.26 -111.77 -39.65
N LEU A 6 -2.18 -112.69 -39.92
CA LEU A 6 -2.21 -114.04 -39.37
C LEU A 6 -1.84 -115.04 -40.47
N SER A 7 -1.03 -116.02 -40.12
CA SER A 7 -0.61 -117.11 -41.01
C SER A 7 -0.72 -118.43 -40.27
N VAL A 8 -1.23 -119.45 -40.96
CA VAL A 8 -1.30 -120.82 -40.44
C VAL A 8 -0.71 -121.76 -41.46
N THR A 9 0.18 -122.63 -41.02
CA THR A 9 0.78 -123.69 -41.83
C THR A 9 0.22 -125.02 -41.37
N VAL A 10 -0.31 -125.80 -42.31
CA VAL A 10 -0.91 -127.12 -42.06
C VAL A 10 -0.02 -128.20 -42.66
N LEU A 11 0.39 -129.14 -41.81
CA LEU A 11 1.16 -130.31 -42.18
C LEU A 11 0.37 -131.59 -41.85
N ASP A 12 0.59 -132.66 -42.60
CA ASP A 12 0.07 -133.99 -42.30
C ASP A 12 0.85 -134.66 -41.15
N ALA A 13 0.46 -135.88 -40.78
CA ALA A 13 1.13 -136.65 -39.72
C ALA A 13 2.59 -137.01 -40.04
N ASN A 14 3.02 -136.87 -41.30
CA ASN A 14 4.38 -137.12 -41.78
C ASN A 14 5.17 -135.81 -42.02
N ASN A 15 4.66 -134.67 -41.54
CA ASN A 15 5.22 -133.32 -41.74
C ASN A 15 5.21 -132.80 -43.19
N ASN A 16 4.39 -133.34 -44.09
CA ASN A 16 4.23 -132.78 -45.44
C ASN A 16 3.17 -131.67 -45.47
N PRO A 17 3.36 -130.60 -46.26
CA PRO A 17 2.32 -129.57 -46.44
C PRO A 17 1.00 -130.11 -46.98
N VAL A 18 -0.11 -129.59 -46.45
CA VAL A 18 -1.47 -129.94 -46.91
C VAL A 18 -2.05 -128.80 -47.75
N PRO A 19 -1.96 -128.86 -49.09
CA PRO A 19 -2.54 -127.84 -49.97
C PRO A 19 -4.06 -128.01 -50.13
N GLY A 20 -4.76 -126.91 -50.39
CA GLY A 20 -6.19 -126.90 -50.69
C GLY A 20 -7.13 -127.11 -49.50
N LEU A 21 -6.62 -127.18 -48.26
CA LEU A 21 -7.45 -127.32 -47.07
C LEU A 21 -8.19 -126.01 -46.79
N SER A 22 -9.53 -126.07 -46.77
CA SER A 22 -10.40 -124.93 -46.47
C SER A 22 -10.42 -124.62 -44.97
N LEU A 23 -9.95 -123.44 -44.59
CA LEU A 23 -9.85 -122.96 -43.21
C LEU A 23 -10.76 -121.75 -42.97
N THR A 24 -11.60 -121.86 -41.95
CA THR A 24 -12.40 -120.74 -41.43
C THR A 24 -11.66 -120.11 -40.26
N PHE A 25 -11.40 -118.80 -40.35
CA PHE A 25 -10.92 -118.02 -39.22
C PHE A 25 -12.12 -117.41 -38.47
N SER A 26 -12.15 -117.61 -37.15
CA SER A 26 -13.15 -117.06 -36.26
C SER A 26 -12.50 -116.50 -34.99
N THR A 27 -13.25 -115.71 -34.24
CA THR A 27 -12.82 -115.10 -32.97
C THR A 27 -13.85 -115.33 -31.89
N ASN A 28 -13.44 -115.38 -30.63
CA ASN A 28 -14.34 -115.54 -29.47
C ASN A 28 -15.11 -114.26 -29.10
N ALA A 29 -15.14 -113.26 -29.96
CA ALA A 29 -15.76 -111.97 -29.70
C ALA A 29 -16.78 -111.60 -30.78
N PRO A 30 -17.66 -110.60 -30.54
CA PRO A 30 -18.79 -110.33 -31.42
C PRO A 30 -18.33 -110.07 -32.87
N ALA A 31 -18.89 -110.81 -33.82
CA ALA A 31 -18.44 -110.77 -35.22
C ALA A 31 -18.46 -109.35 -35.84
N SER A 32 -19.35 -108.46 -35.36
CA SER A 32 -19.44 -107.06 -35.79
C SER A 32 -18.23 -106.19 -35.41
N LYS A 33 -17.32 -106.69 -34.56
CA LYS A 33 -16.14 -105.97 -34.08
C LYS A 33 -14.83 -106.43 -34.72
N PHE A 34 -14.85 -107.46 -35.57
CA PHE A 34 -13.67 -108.04 -36.19
C PHE A 34 -13.89 -108.24 -37.68
N THR A 35 -12.81 -108.11 -38.44
CA THR A 35 -12.81 -108.33 -39.88
C THR A 35 -11.58 -109.13 -40.26
N PHE A 36 -11.78 -110.10 -41.16
CA PHE A 36 -10.71 -110.87 -41.79
C PHE A 36 -10.68 -110.53 -43.28
N ASN A 37 -9.49 -110.28 -43.82
CA ASN A 37 -9.29 -109.98 -45.22
C ASN A 37 -8.15 -110.84 -45.81
N PRO A 38 -8.41 -111.72 -46.80
CA PRO A 38 -9.69 -111.99 -47.44
C PRO A 38 -10.73 -112.60 -46.48
N ALA A 39 -12.01 -112.46 -46.81
CA ALA A 39 -13.11 -113.05 -46.04
C ALA A 39 -12.97 -114.58 -46.02
N THR A 40 -13.35 -115.21 -44.90
CA THR A 40 -13.18 -116.65 -44.68
C THR A 40 -14.42 -117.43 -45.15
N PRO A 41 -14.29 -118.71 -45.56
CA PRO A 41 -13.11 -119.56 -45.51
C PRO A 41 -12.03 -119.23 -46.56
N VAL A 42 -10.77 -119.52 -46.22
CA VAL A 42 -9.59 -119.40 -47.10
C VAL A 42 -8.90 -120.75 -47.22
N THR A 43 -8.36 -121.09 -48.40
CA THR A 43 -7.66 -122.37 -48.62
C THR A 43 -6.15 -122.25 -48.39
N THR A 44 -5.50 -123.33 -47.96
CA THR A 44 -4.04 -123.42 -47.91
C THR A 44 -3.44 -123.49 -49.32
N ASP A 45 -2.31 -122.82 -49.52
CA ASP A 45 -1.56 -122.83 -50.79
C ASP A 45 -0.74 -124.13 -50.98
N ALA A 46 0.05 -124.20 -52.05
CA ALA A 46 0.92 -125.35 -52.35
C ALA A 46 1.91 -125.69 -51.22
N ASN A 47 2.23 -124.72 -50.35
CA ASN A 47 3.11 -124.89 -49.20
C ASN A 47 2.33 -125.15 -47.89
N GLY A 48 1.02 -125.43 -47.98
CA GLY A 48 0.16 -125.68 -46.84
C GLY A 48 -0.13 -124.44 -45.99
N VAL A 49 0.08 -123.22 -46.52
CA VAL A 49 -0.07 -121.97 -45.78
C VAL A 49 -1.36 -121.25 -46.15
N ALA A 50 -2.11 -120.77 -45.16
CA ALA A 50 -3.20 -119.81 -45.35
C ALA A 50 -2.92 -118.52 -44.58
N LYS A 51 -3.18 -117.37 -45.21
CA LYS A 51 -2.90 -116.04 -44.65
C LYS A 51 -4.12 -115.14 -44.71
N VAL A 52 -4.43 -114.46 -43.61
CA VAL A 52 -5.47 -113.43 -43.52
C VAL A 52 -4.94 -112.21 -42.78
N THR A 53 -5.43 -111.03 -43.12
CA THR A 53 -5.24 -109.82 -42.32
C THR A 53 -6.39 -109.70 -41.35
N TYR A 54 -6.06 -109.64 -40.07
CA TYR A 54 -6.98 -109.47 -38.95
C TYR A 54 -7.04 -108.00 -38.55
N ALA A 55 -8.25 -107.43 -38.45
CA ALA A 55 -8.44 -106.09 -37.88
C ALA A 55 -9.62 -106.09 -36.88
N SER A 56 -9.46 -105.34 -35.78
CA SER A 56 -10.41 -105.29 -34.67
C SER A 56 -10.78 -103.86 -34.27
N ASN A 57 -12.05 -103.66 -33.90
CA ASN A 57 -12.58 -102.48 -33.19
C ASN A 57 -13.22 -102.90 -31.85
N ALA A 58 -12.83 -104.05 -31.31
CA ALA A 58 -13.32 -104.56 -30.03
C ALA A 58 -12.64 -103.86 -28.83
N THR A 59 -13.14 -104.10 -27.61
CA THR A 59 -12.54 -103.57 -26.39
C THR A 59 -11.14 -104.15 -26.14
N ALA A 60 -10.33 -103.44 -25.37
CA ALA A 60 -8.99 -103.92 -25.00
C ALA A 60 -9.09 -105.25 -24.25
N ALA A 61 -8.62 -106.33 -24.86
CA ALA A 61 -8.64 -107.67 -24.28
C ALA A 61 -7.78 -108.61 -25.13
N THR A 62 -7.48 -109.78 -24.58
CA THR A 62 -6.94 -110.89 -25.34
C THR A 62 -8.09 -111.67 -25.96
N TYR A 63 -8.11 -111.73 -27.29
CA TYR A 63 -9.08 -112.51 -28.05
C TYR A 63 -8.41 -113.76 -28.62
N VAL A 64 -9.17 -114.85 -28.66
CA VAL A 64 -8.71 -116.12 -29.22
C VAL A 64 -9.17 -116.18 -30.67
N ILE A 65 -8.21 -116.25 -31.59
CA ILE A 65 -8.48 -116.48 -33.01
C ILE A 65 -8.29 -117.97 -33.29
N THR A 66 -9.31 -118.59 -33.88
CA THR A 66 -9.31 -120.01 -34.24
C THR A 66 -9.27 -120.15 -35.75
N ALA A 67 -8.33 -120.93 -36.28
CA ALA A 67 -8.33 -121.41 -37.65
C ALA A 67 -8.77 -122.87 -37.66
N ALA A 68 -9.94 -123.16 -38.24
CA ALA A 68 -10.53 -124.50 -38.24
C ALA A 68 -10.92 -124.96 -39.65
N GLY A 69 -10.65 -126.23 -39.94
CA GLY A 69 -11.04 -126.93 -41.17
C GLY A 69 -11.30 -128.41 -40.87
N THR A 70 -11.63 -129.20 -41.89
CA THR A 70 -11.91 -130.64 -41.70
C THR A 70 -10.70 -131.37 -41.09
N GLY A 71 -10.84 -131.84 -39.85
CA GLY A 71 -9.78 -132.55 -39.12
C GLY A 71 -8.64 -131.66 -38.58
N PHE A 72 -8.73 -130.33 -38.70
CA PHE A 72 -7.69 -129.40 -38.25
C PHE A 72 -8.28 -128.26 -37.42
N SER A 73 -7.65 -127.96 -36.28
CA SER A 73 -7.97 -126.77 -35.48
C SER A 73 -6.73 -126.27 -34.75
N LYS A 74 -6.44 -124.96 -34.89
CA LYS A 74 -5.41 -124.27 -34.12
C LYS A 74 -5.92 -122.92 -33.66
N THR A 75 -5.48 -122.53 -32.47
CA THR A 75 -5.83 -121.25 -31.86
C THR A 75 -4.58 -120.41 -31.63
N VAL A 76 -4.75 -119.08 -31.69
CA VAL A 76 -3.73 -118.10 -31.30
C VAL A 76 -4.39 -116.99 -30.49
N ASN A 77 -3.71 -116.56 -29.43
CA ASN A 77 -4.13 -115.41 -28.64
C ASN A 77 -3.64 -114.14 -29.32
N VAL A 78 -4.57 -113.23 -29.64
CA VAL A 78 -4.29 -111.89 -30.14
C VAL A 78 -4.68 -110.88 -29.08
N ALA A 79 -3.69 -110.19 -28.53
CA ALA A 79 -3.93 -109.07 -27.64
C ALA A 79 -4.37 -107.85 -28.47
N VAL A 80 -5.61 -107.42 -28.28
CA VAL A 80 -6.07 -106.11 -28.76
C VAL A 80 -5.77 -105.11 -27.66
N ALA A 81 -4.79 -104.24 -27.89
CA ALA A 81 -4.49 -103.14 -26.99
C ALA A 81 -5.63 -102.11 -26.99
N GLY A 82 -5.84 -101.46 -25.85
CA GLY A 82 -6.73 -100.30 -25.77
C GLY A 82 -6.20 -99.16 -26.63
N LYS A 83 -7.10 -98.32 -27.13
CA LYS A 83 -6.70 -97.06 -27.76
C LYS A 83 -6.15 -96.16 -26.65
N THR A 84 -4.83 -96.03 -26.58
CA THR A 84 -4.17 -95.07 -25.67
C THR A 84 -3.61 -93.91 -26.49
N ALA A 85 -3.79 -92.69 -26.03
CA ALA A 85 -3.16 -91.52 -26.64
C ALA A 85 -1.65 -91.71 -26.81
N ASP A 86 -1.13 -91.34 -27.98
CA ASP A 86 0.28 -91.23 -28.26
C ASP A 86 0.68 -89.74 -28.16
N PRO A 87 1.49 -89.35 -27.15
CA PRO A 87 1.95 -87.97 -26.99
C PRO A 87 2.73 -87.41 -28.19
N ALA A 88 3.31 -88.26 -29.04
CA ALA A 88 4.05 -87.81 -30.22
C ALA A 88 3.13 -87.32 -31.35
N PHE A 89 1.88 -87.77 -31.38
CA PHE A 89 0.91 -87.42 -32.44
C PHE A 89 -0.33 -86.67 -31.91
N SER A 90 -0.51 -86.66 -30.59
CA SER A 90 -1.53 -85.88 -29.91
C SER A 90 -1.02 -84.45 -29.64
N GLY A 91 -1.94 -83.51 -29.44
CA GLY A 91 -1.56 -82.10 -29.30
C GLY A 91 -2.58 -81.27 -28.54
N LEU A 92 -2.12 -80.13 -28.04
CA LEU A 92 -2.94 -79.09 -27.45
C LEU A 92 -2.48 -77.76 -28.03
N THR A 93 -3.40 -77.02 -28.64
CA THR A 93 -3.17 -75.65 -29.12
C THR A 93 -4.08 -74.70 -28.37
N ILE A 94 -3.54 -73.55 -27.93
CA ILE A 94 -4.29 -72.50 -27.23
C ILE A 94 -3.96 -71.16 -27.89
N ALA A 95 -4.97 -70.33 -28.15
CA ALA A 95 -4.78 -68.98 -28.66
C ALA A 95 -4.00 -68.13 -27.64
N SER A 96 -2.88 -67.53 -28.05
CA SER A 96 -1.99 -66.76 -27.17
C SER A 96 -1.30 -65.61 -27.95
N PRO A 97 -1.13 -64.42 -27.34
CA PRO A 97 -1.61 -64.03 -26.03
C PRO A 97 -3.12 -63.72 -26.01
N ALA A 98 -3.71 -63.72 -24.81
CA ALA A 98 -5.08 -63.26 -24.55
C ALA A 98 -5.08 -62.16 -23.48
N THR A 99 -6.21 -61.49 -23.23
CA THR A 99 -6.36 -60.51 -22.14
C THR A 99 -7.09 -61.16 -20.96
N VAL A 100 -6.71 -60.86 -19.72
CA VAL A 100 -7.44 -61.32 -18.53
C VAL A 100 -8.93 -61.00 -18.62
N GLY A 101 -9.78 -61.88 -18.06
CA GLY A 101 -11.25 -61.77 -18.15
C GLY A 101 -11.84 -62.12 -19.53
N THR A 102 -11.03 -62.28 -20.58
CA THR A 102 -11.45 -62.80 -21.89
C THR A 102 -11.13 -64.28 -22.04
N THR A 103 -11.74 -64.94 -23.02
CA THR A 103 -11.55 -66.36 -23.30
C THR A 103 -10.44 -66.60 -24.33
N ALA A 104 -9.50 -67.51 -24.04
CA ALA A 104 -8.55 -68.06 -25.00
C ALA A 104 -9.05 -69.42 -25.51
N ALA A 105 -9.33 -69.54 -26.82
CA ALA A 105 -9.80 -70.80 -27.40
C ALA A 105 -8.70 -71.86 -27.40
N PHE A 106 -9.07 -73.12 -27.11
CA PHE A 106 -8.17 -74.27 -27.21
C PHE A 106 -8.76 -75.39 -28.07
N THR A 107 -7.85 -76.22 -28.60
CA THR A 107 -8.17 -77.48 -29.27
C THR A 107 -7.21 -78.55 -28.78
N ALA A 108 -7.75 -79.57 -28.10
CA ALA A 108 -7.02 -80.78 -27.74
C ALA A 108 -7.32 -81.85 -28.80
N THR A 109 -6.29 -82.47 -29.35
CA THR A 109 -6.40 -83.53 -30.36
C THR A 109 -5.74 -84.78 -29.82
N GLU A 110 -6.50 -85.86 -29.71
CA GLU A 110 -6.06 -87.15 -29.21
C GLU A 110 -5.93 -88.17 -30.35
N LYS A 111 -4.72 -88.73 -30.51
CA LYS A 111 -4.41 -89.71 -31.56
C LYS A 111 -3.58 -90.85 -31.00
N THR A 112 -3.76 -92.04 -31.57
CA THR A 112 -2.95 -93.26 -31.28
C THR A 112 -1.78 -93.42 -32.26
N GLY A 113 -1.54 -92.45 -33.15
CA GLY A 113 -0.57 -92.48 -34.25
C GLY A 113 -0.84 -91.35 -35.26
N SER A 114 -0.04 -91.22 -36.33
CA SER A 114 -0.12 -90.09 -37.28
C SER A 114 -1.48 -89.85 -37.95
N SER A 115 -2.33 -90.88 -38.10
CA SER A 115 -3.63 -90.78 -38.80
C SER A 115 -4.82 -91.36 -38.04
N ASN A 116 -4.64 -91.76 -36.77
CA ASN A 116 -5.66 -92.51 -36.03
C ASN A 116 -6.27 -91.68 -34.89
N PRO A 117 -7.35 -90.92 -35.13
CA PRO A 117 -8.05 -90.18 -34.08
C PRO A 117 -8.70 -91.12 -33.06
N VAL A 118 -8.63 -90.71 -31.80
CA VAL A 118 -9.28 -91.41 -30.70
C VAL A 118 -10.64 -90.78 -30.48
N VAL A 119 -11.70 -91.46 -30.90
CA VAL A 119 -13.10 -90.97 -30.86
C VAL A 119 -13.79 -91.47 -29.59
N GLY A 120 -14.64 -90.63 -28.99
CA GLY A 120 -15.49 -91.01 -27.86
C GLY A 120 -14.78 -91.02 -26.51
N HIS A 121 -13.59 -90.43 -26.40
CA HIS A 121 -12.82 -90.37 -25.15
C HIS A 121 -13.03 -89.04 -24.42
N THR A 122 -13.13 -89.09 -23.09
CA THR A 122 -13.30 -87.91 -22.22
C THR A 122 -11.95 -87.26 -21.93
N VAL A 123 -11.73 -86.06 -22.46
CA VAL A 123 -10.47 -85.30 -22.31
C VAL A 123 -10.66 -84.13 -21.37
N THR A 124 -9.88 -84.09 -20.29
CA THR A 124 -9.81 -82.97 -19.36
C THR A 124 -8.58 -82.11 -19.63
N VAL A 125 -8.80 -80.81 -19.83
CA VAL A 125 -7.77 -79.76 -19.80
C VAL A 125 -7.75 -79.12 -18.42
N ALA A 126 -6.57 -79.06 -17.82
CA ALA A 126 -6.29 -78.37 -16.56
C ALA A 126 -5.11 -77.41 -16.74
N CYS A 127 -5.14 -76.27 -16.05
CA CYS A 127 -4.08 -75.27 -16.12
C CYS A 127 -3.46 -75.01 -14.75
N SER A 128 -2.17 -74.68 -14.73
CA SER A 128 -1.42 -74.22 -13.55
C SER A 128 -0.69 -72.91 -13.87
N PRO A 129 -0.86 -71.83 -13.07
CA PRO A 129 -1.83 -71.65 -11.98
C PRO A 129 -3.29 -71.90 -12.41
N SER A 130 -4.22 -72.00 -11.46
CA SER A 130 -5.61 -72.37 -11.77
C SER A 130 -6.29 -71.36 -12.70
N ALA A 131 -7.05 -71.88 -13.67
CA ALA A 131 -7.89 -71.10 -14.59
C ALA A 131 -9.24 -71.79 -14.77
N THR A 132 -10.25 -71.03 -15.20
CA THR A 132 -11.55 -71.58 -15.57
C THR A 132 -11.46 -72.19 -16.97
N VAL A 133 -11.78 -73.47 -17.08
CA VAL A 133 -11.84 -74.17 -18.37
C VAL A 133 -13.30 -74.47 -18.67
N ALA A 134 -13.78 -74.05 -19.84
CA ALA A 134 -15.12 -74.33 -20.34
C ALA A 134 -15.03 -75.05 -21.68
N TYR A 135 -15.85 -76.06 -21.90
CA TYR A 135 -15.86 -76.85 -23.13
C TYR A 135 -17.03 -76.44 -24.02
N THR A 136 -16.83 -76.46 -25.32
CA THR A 136 -17.89 -76.22 -26.29
C THR A 136 -18.57 -77.54 -26.66
N GLY A 137 -19.88 -77.67 -26.43
CA GLY A 137 -20.65 -78.87 -26.81
C GLY A 137 -20.68 -79.98 -25.74
N SER A 138 -20.90 -81.22 -26.18
CA SER A 138 -21.23 -82.37 -25.32
C SER A 138 -20.02 -82.94 -24.55
N ASN A 139 -19.88 -82.52 -23.27
CA ASN A 139 -19.28 -83.30 -22.19
C ASN A 139 -17.81 -83.74 -22.31
N GLN A 140 -16.94 -82.92 -22.93
CA GLN A 140 -15.49 -83.18 -22.98
C GLN A 140 -15.13 -84.44 -23.78
N VAL A 141 -16.01 -84.91 -24.66
CA VAL A 141 -15.81 -86.14 -25.42
C VAL A 141 -15.22 -85.84 -26.80
N THR A 142 -14.19 -86.58 -27.21
CA THR A 142 -13.57 -86.43 -28.53
C THR A 142 -14.51 -86.76 -29.67
N ASP A 143 -14.56 -85.87 -30.66
CA ASP A 143 -15.37 -86.02 -31.86
C ASP A 143 -14.77 -87.05 -32.85
N ALA A 144 -15.37 -87.17 -34.04
CA ALA A 144 -14.89 -88.07 -35.10
C ALA A 144 -13.46 -87.76 -35.58
N GLY A 145 -12.97 -86.53 -35.36
CA GLY A 145 -11.60 -86.10 -35.64
C GLY A 145 -10.63 -86.30 -34.46
N GLY A 146 -11.12 -86.85 -33.33
CA GLY A 146 -10.33 -87.02 -32.11
C GLY A 146 -10.14 -85.71 -31.34
N GLN A 147 -11.00 -84.71 -31.54
CA GLN A 147 -10.82 -83.38 -31.00
C GLN A 147 -11.82 -83.03 -29.90
N VAL A 148 -11.34 -82.24 -28.94
CA VAL A 148 -12.13 -81.51 -27.96
C VAL A 148 -11.76 -80.03 -28.03
N THR A 149 -12.76 -79.16 -28.12
CA THR A 149 -12.57 -77.71 -28.14
C THR A 149 -13.21 -77.04 -26.93
N GLY A 150 -12.67 -75.88 -26.58
CA GLY A 150 -13.16 -75.10 -25.45
C GLY A 150 -12.43 -73.78 -25.32
N THR A 151 -12.56 -73.18 -24.14
CA THR A 151 -11.91 -71.93 -23.78
C THR A 151 -11.28 -72.01 -22.41
N VAL A 152 -10.14 -71.33 -22.24
CA VAL A 152 -9.50 -71.04 -20.97
C VAL A 152 -9.74 -69.57 -20.64
N THR A 153 -10.12 -69.27 -19.40
CA THR A 153 -10.27 -67.89 -18.89
C THR A 153 -9.58 -67.78 -17.53
N THR A 154 -8.87 -66.69 -17.30
CA THR A 154 -8.31 -66.35 -15.99
C THR A 154 -8.48 -64.86 -15.71
N ASN A 155 -8.51 -64.52 -14.43
CA ASN A 155 -8.52 -63.13 -13.96
C ASN A 155 -7.13 -62.66 -13.50
N ALA A 156 -6.13 -63.55 -13.51
CA ALA A 156 -4.76 -63.24 -13.12
C ALA A 156 -3.87 -63.16 -14.37
N ALA A 157 -3.16 -62.04 -14.52
CA ALA A 157 -2.20 -61.86 -15.60
C ALA A 157 -0.96 -62.74 -15.37
N GLY A 158 -0.42 -63.29 -16.44
CA GLY A 158 0.72 -64.20 -16.40
C GLY A 158 0.63 -65.32 -17.42
N THR A 159 1.62 -66.21 -17.39
CA THR A 159 1.66 -67.38 -18.26
C THR A 159 1.14 -68.60 -17.50
N LEU A 160 0.17 -69.30 -18.10
CA LEU A 160 -0.33 -70.57 -17.59
C LEU A 160 0.20 -71.72 -18.43
N ARG A 161 0.50 -72.83 -17.76
CA ARG A 161 0.77 -74.13 -18.39
C ARG A 161 -0.50 -74.96 -18.32
N CYS A 162 -1.08 -75.29 -19.46
CA CYS A 162 -2.26 -76.14 -19.56
C CYS A 162 -1.90 -77.52 -20.09
N THR A 163 -2.47 -78.57 -19.51
CA THR A 163 -2.24 -79.98 -19.84
C THR A 163 -3.56 -80.64 -20.21
N ALA A 164 -3.59 -81.37 -21.32
CA ALA A 164 -4.72 -82.20 -21.74
C ALA A 164 -4.47 -83.66 -21.35
N ALA A 165 -5.46 -84.28 -20.70
CA ALA A 165 -5.41 -85.65 -20.22
C ALA A 165 -6.66 -86.43 -20.60
N ASP A 166 -6.49 -87.67 -21.08
CA ASP A 166 -7.59 -88.62 -21.28
C ASP A 166 -7.98 -89.23 -19.92
N THR A 167 -9.27 -89.16 -19.58
CA THR A 167 -9.82 -89.59 -18.29
C THR A 167 -10.83 -90.74 -18.41
N THR A 168 -10.97 -91.35 -19.58
CA THR A 168 -11.97 -92.40 -19.85
C THR A 168 -11.92 -93.61 -18.92
N THR A 169 -10.72 -94.08 -18.54
CA THR A 169 -10.54 -95.36 -17.86
C THR A 169 -9.75 -95.31 -16.55
N THR A 170 -9.33 -94.12 -16.10
CA THR A 170 -8.44 -94.01 -14.92
C THR A 170 -8.80 -92.78 -14.10
N SER A 171 -9.09 -92.99 -12.80
CA SER A 171 -9.27 -91.90 -11.84
C SER A 171 -7.95 -91.15 -11.67
N GLY A 172 -7.81 -90.01 -12.36
CA GLY A 172 -6.56 -89.22 -12.43
C GLY A 172 -6.10 -88.86 -13.84
N GLY A 173 -6.57 -89.58 -14.87
CA GLY A 173 -6.27 -89.34 -16.29
C GLY A 173 -4.81 -89.56 -16.72
N VAL A 174 -4.58 -89.73 -18.02
CA VAL A 174 -3.26 -89.84 -18.65
C VAL A 174 -3.00 -88.57 -19.47
N THR A 175 -2.00 -87.77 -19.08
CA THR A 175 -1.63 -86.56 -19.81
C THR A 175 -0.96 -86.91 -21.14
N PHE A 176 -1.46 -86.36 -22.25
CA PHE A 176 -0.91 -86.61 -23.59
C PHE A 176 -0.38 -85.36 -24.30
N ALA A 177 -0.77 -84.16 -23.87
CA ALA A 177 -0.29 -82.91 -24.47
C ALA A 177 -0.32 -81.76 -23.48
N ALA A 178 0.47 -80.71 -23.76
CA ALA A 178 0.49 -79.52 -22.91
C ALA A 178 0.97 -78.27 -23.67
N ALA A 179 0.34 -77.13 -23.42
CA ALA A 179 0.58 -75.86 -24.09
C ALA A 179 0.70 -74.70 -23.08
N ASN A 180 1.37 -73.63 -23.48
CA ASN A 180 1.44 -72.40 -22.70
C ASN A 180 0.51 -71.35 -23.30
N VAL A 181 -0.14 -70.56 -22.44
CA VAL A 181 -0.92 -69.40 -22.83
C VAL A 181 -0.58 -68.23 -21.92
N THR A 182 -0.34 -67.06 -22.50
CA THR A 182 -0.06 -65.83 -21.75
C THR A 182 -1.30 -64.94 -21.74
N PHE A 183 -1.77 -64.60 -20.54
CA PHE A 183 -2.82 -63.60 -20.34
C PHE A 183 -2.18 -62.28 -19.92
N ASN A 184 -2.33 -61.25 -20.75
CA ASN A 184 -1.91 -59.88 -20.46
C ASN A 184 -2.96 -59.20 -19.57
N ALA A 185 -2.51 -58.28 -18.70
CA ALA A 185 -3.40 -57.39 -17.96
C ALA A 185 -4.22 -56.52 -18.93
N ASP A 186 -5.39 -56.08 -18.48
CA ASP A 186 -6.27 -55.21 -19.26
C ASP A 186 -5.84 -53.74 -19.11
N SER A 187 -4.74 -53.37 -19.77
CA SER A 187 -4.24 -51.99 -19.78
C SER A 187 -5.18 -50.99 -20.48
N ALA A 188 -6.18 -51.47 -21.24
CA ALA A 188 -7.17 -50.61 -21.86
C ALA A 188 -8.24 -50.13 -20.86
N HIS A 189 -8.44 -50.86 -19.76
CA HIS A 189 -9.43 -50.55 -18.73
C HIS A 189 -8.85 -50.54 -17.30
N PRO A 190 -8.01 -49.53 -16.96
CA PRO A 190 -7.56 -49.30 -15.60
C PRO A 190 -8.73 -49.04 -14.63
N SER A 191 -8.61 -49.51 -13.38
CA SER A 191 -9.68 -49.39 -12.38
C SER A 191 -9.58 -48.14 -11.50
N PRO A 192 -10.67 -47.38 -11.33
CA PRO A 192 -10.71 -46.26 -10.40
C PRO A 192 -10.87 -46.69 -8.92
N THR A 193 -11.55 -47.81 -8.67
CA THR A 193 -12.06 -48.19 -7.34
C THR A 193 -11.19 -49.17 -6.58
N ASN A 194 -10.22 -49.81 -7.24
CA ASN A 194 -9.28 -50.69 -6.56
C ASN A 194 -7.88 -50.42 -7.12
N THR A 195 -6.95 -50.01 -6.23
CA THR A 195 -5.49 -50.28 -6.28
C THR A 195 -4.52 -49.39 -7.05
N SER A 196 -4.97 -48.40 -7.83
CA SER A 196 -4.06 -47.39 -8.37
C SER A 196 -3.75 -46.31 -7.32
N ALA A 197 -2.47 -46.06 -7.03
CA ALA A 197 -2.03 -45.18 -5.95
C ALA A 197 -0.90 -44.25 -6.40
N LEU A 198 -1.07 -42.94 -6.14
CA LEU A 198 -0.07 -41.91 -6.39
C LEU A 198 0.61 -41.53 -5.07
N SER A 199 1.93 -41.56 -5.04
CA SER A 199 2.73 -41.08 -3.92
C SER A 199 3.78 -40.07 -4.35
N ALA A 200 4.18 -39.19 -3.43
CA ALA A 200 5.23 -38.20 -3.60
C ALA A 200 6.32 -38.38 -2.52
N SER A 201 7.58 -38.36 -2.91
CA SER A 201 8.72 -38.47 -1.99
C SER A 201 9.93 -37.67 -2.50
N PRO A 202 10.47 -36.73 -1.71
CA PRO A 202 9.94 -36.27 -0.41
C PRO A 202 8.60 -35.53 -0.55
N SER A 203 7.77 -35.55 0.49
CA SER A 203 6.49 -34.81 0.53
C SER A 203 6.68 -33.29 0.72
N ALA A 204 7.90 -32.84 1.00
CA ALA A 204 8.25 -31.43 1.05
C ALA A 204 9.56 -31.14 0.31
N ILE A 205 9.59 -30.03 -0.44
CA ILE A 205 10.77 -29.54 -1.19
C ILE A 205 10.93 -28.03 -0.99
N ILE A 206 12.07 -27.49 -1.39
CA ILE A 206 12.36 -26.06 -1.37
C ILE A 206 12.04 -25.44 -2.75
N ALA A 207 11.48 -24.23 -2.77
CA ALA A 207 11.18 -23.42 -3.95
C ALA A 207 12.43 -22.90 -4.68
N ASN A 208 13.43 -23.76 -4.96
CA ASN A 208 14.70 -23.39 -5.58
C ASN A 208 14.82 -23.85 -7.05
N PHE A 209 13.78 -24.47 -7.59
CA PHE A 209 13.75 -25.05 -8.94
C PHE A 209 14.87 -26.07 -9.27
N SER A 210 15.52 -26.61 -8.23
CA SER A 210 16.61 -27.58 -8.31
C SER A 210 16.25 -28.86 -7.56
N GLN A 211 15.69 -28.74 -6.36
CA GLN A 211 15.16 -29.87 -5.60
C GLN A 211 13.87 -30.38 -6.25
N THR A 212 13.74 -31.70 -6.35
CA THR A 212 12.59 -32.38 -6.96
C THR A 212 11.90 -33.28 -5.96
N SER A 213 10.56 -33.36 -6.02
CA SER A 213 9.78 -34.44 -5.40
C SER A 213 9.54 -35.53 -6.44
N GLY A 214 9.97 -36.76 -6.14
CA GLY A 214 9.72 -37.92 -6.98
C GLY A 214 8.27 -38.38 -6.82
N LEU A 215 7.57 -38.52 -7.95
CA LEU A 215 6.19 -38.97 -8.02
C LEU A 215 6.15 -40.39 -8.57
N SER A 216 5.44 -41.28 -7.87
CA SER A 216 5.27 -42.68 -8.27
C SER A 216 3.80 -43.04 -8.30
N LEU A 217 3.28 -43.38 -9.47
CA LEU A 217 1.93 -43.89 -9.65
C LEU A 217 1.98 -45.36 -10.05
N VAL A 218 1.32 -46.21 -9.26
CA VAL A 218 1.01 -47.60 -9.66
C VAL A 218 -0.36 -47.60 -10.33
N VAL A 219 -0.47 -48.18 -11.53
CA VAL A 219 -1.72 -48.35 -12.28
C VAL A 219 -2.06 -49.82 -12.41
N ARG A 220 -3.33 -50.15 -12.14
CA ARG A 220 -3.86 -51.51 -12.19
C ARG A 220 -5.21 -51.58 -12.88
N ASP A 221 -5.49 -52.73 -13.49
CA ASP A 221 -6.75 -52.99 -14.19
C ASP A 221 -7.91 -53.32 -13.23
N GLY A 222 -9.12 -53.45 -13.79
CA GLY A 222 -10.34 -53.80 -13.04
C GLY A 222 -10.57 -55.29 -12.81
N ILE A 223 -9.65 -56.17 -13.22
CA ILE A 223 -9.87 -57.61 -13.31
C ILE A 223 -8.92 -58.32 -12.32
N GLY A 224 -9.43 -59.27 -11.53
CA GLY A 224 -8.64 -60.02 -10.52
C GLY A 224 -9.13 -59.85 -9.09
N SER A 225 -8.68 -60.74 -8.19
CA SER A 225 -9.02 -60.68 -6.76
C SER A 225 -8.32 -59.49 -6.07
N ALA A 226 -9.01 -58.84 -5.12
CA ALA A 226 -8.58 -57.74 -4.23
C ALA A 226 -7.18 -57.14 -4.53
N GLY A 227 -7.06 -56.38 -5.62
CA GLY A 227 -5.71 -56.04 -6.09
C GLY A 227 -5.58 -55.54 -7.52
N GLY A 228 -6.38 -56.08 -8.46
CA GLY A 228 -6.19 -55.84 -9.90
C GLY A 228 -4.82 -56.33 -10.43
N ASN A 229 -4.71 -56.56 -11.74
CA ASN A 229 -3.42 -56.84 -12.37
C ASN A 229 -2.69 -55.53 -12.67
N VAL A 230 -1.35 -55.53 -12.63
CA VAL A 230 -0.55 -54.35 -13.01
C VAL A 230 -0.72 -54.05 -14.50
N ALA A 231 -1.00 -52.80 -14.84
CA ALA A 231 -1.32 -52.38 -16.20
C ALA A 231 -0.11 -51.68 -16.86
N PRO A 232 0.71 -52.38 -17.65
CA PRO A 232 1.84 -51.79 -18.36
C PRO A 232 1.40 -51.00 -19.61
N GLY A 233 2.17 -49.99 -20.01
CA GLY A 233 1.95 -49.20 -21.22
C GLY A 233 0.83 -48.14 -21.14
N VAL A 234 0.25 -47.90 -19.96
CA VAL A 234 -0.78 -46.86 -19.77
C VAL A 234 -0.13 -45.48 -19.82
N LEU A 235 -0.62 -44.60 -20.69
CA LEU A 235 -0.10 -43.24 -20.89
C LEU A 235 -0.76 -42.25 -19.92
N VAL A 236 -0.08 -41.94 -18.83
CA VAL A 236 -0.57 -41.05 -17.77
C VAL A 236 -0.15 -39.61 -18.04
N SER A 237 -1.01 -38.65 -17.67
CA SER A 237 -0.67 -37.22 -17.68
C SER A 237 -0.66 -36.66 -16.26
N PHE A 238 0.34 -35.84 -15.94
CA PHE A 238 0.52 -35.20 -14.65
C PHE A 238 0.30 -33.70 -14.76
N SER A 239 -0.45 -33.15 -13.81
CA SER A 239 -0.66 -31.72 -13.65
C SER A 239 -0.50 -31.31 -12.19
N SER A 240 -0.27 -30.02 -11.96
CA SER A 240 -0.27 -29.43 -10.62
C SER A 240 -1.36 -28.37 -10.53
N SER A 241 -1.77 -28.04 -9.29
CA SER A 241 -2.58 -26.87 -9.00
C SER A 241 -1.83 -25.55 -9.23
N ASP A 242 -0.50 -25.56 -9.26
CA ASP A 242 0.33 -24.41 -9.62
C ASP A 242 0.89 -24.55 -11.04
N LEU A 243 0.69 -23.53 -11.88
CA LEU A 243 1.13 -23.53 -13.28
C LEU A 243 2.65 -23.32 -13.44
N ASN A 244 3.34 -22.91 -12.38
CA ASN A 244 4.80 -22.71 -12.36
C ASN A 244 5.58 -23.99 -12.01
N ASP A 245 4.86 -25.08 -11.70
CA ASP A 245 5.47 -26.38 -11.47
C ASP A 245 5.96 -27.00 -12.77
N ALA A 246 7.16 -27.57 -12.72
CA ALA A 246 7.76 -28.25 -13.85
C ALA A 246 7.89 -29.75 -13.56
N PHE A 247 7.37 -30.57 -14.48
CA PHE A 247 7.48 -32.02 -14.43
C PHE A 247 8.59 -32.51 -15.36
N THR A 248 9.29 -33.59 -14.98
CA THR A 248 10.21 -34.29 -15.89
C THR A 248 9.46 -35.02 -17.01
N CYS A 249 8.24 -35.47 -16.72
CA CYS A 249 7.26 -35.96 -17.68
C CYS A 249 5.87 -35.48 -17.25
N SER A 250 5.19 -34.70 -18.10
CA SER A 250 3.85 -34.13 -17.85
C SER A 250 2.73 -34.80 -18.65
N SER A 251 3.02 -35.37 -19.83
CA SER A 251 2.03 -36.02 -20.68
C SER A 251 2.64 -37.23 -21.39
N GLY A 252 1.83 -38.25 -21.65
CA GLY A 252 2.28 -39.46 -22.34
C GLY A 252 3.25 -40.32 -21.50
N CYS A 253 3.21 -40.21 -20.17
CA CYS A 253 4.12 -40.92 -19.29
C CYS A 253 3.67 -42.38 -19.17
N ALA A 254 4.35 -43.29 -19.87
CA ALA A 254 3.98 -44.70 -19.94
C ALA A 254 4.32 -45.45 -18.64
N THR A 255 3.42 -46.32 -18.18
CA THR A 255 3.73 -47.28 -17.11
C THR A 255 4.68 -48.37 -17.62
N ASN A 256 5.63 -48.77 -16.78
CA ASN A 256 6.57 -49.85 -17.06
C ASN A 256 5.92 -51.24 -16.92
N SER A 257 6.70 -52.32 -17.08
CA SER A 257 6.23 -53.71 -16.94
C SER A 257 5.63 -54.05 -15.57
N ALA A 258 5.93 -53.27 -14.53
CA ALA A 258 5.35 -53.40 -13.19
C ALA A 258 4.10 -52.51 -12.98
N GLY A 259 3.61 -51.85 -14.02
CA GLY A 259 2.48 -50.92 -13.95
C GLY A 259 2.82 -49.59 -13.25
N ILE A 260 4.11 -49.27 -13.10
CA ILE A 260 4.55 -48.06 -12.40
C ILE A 260 4.96 -47.00 -13.42
N VAL A 261 4.47 -45.78 -13.26
CA VAL A 261 5.01 -44.59 -13.92
C VAL A 261 5.65 -43.69 -12.86
N ALA A 262 6.88 -43.26 -13.12
CA ALA A 262 7.63 -42.35 -12.28
C ALA A 262 7.91 -41.05 -13.02
N THR A 263 7.69 -39.94 -12.34
CA THR A 263 8.05 -38.58 -12.82
C THR A 263 8.57 -37.80 -11.62
N ALA A 264 9.03 -36.58 -11.82
CA ALA A 264 9.42 -35.71 -10.72
C ALA A 264 8.91 -34.30 -10.97
N VAL A 265 8.57 -33.60 -9.89
CA VAL A 265 8.08 -32.21 -9.93
C VAL A 265 9.01 -31.30 -9.14
N LYS A 266 9.22 -30.09 -9.65
CA LYS A 266 9.95 -29.01 -8.99
C LYS A 266 9.20 -27.69 -9.15
N SER A 267 9.39 -26.78 -8.19
CA SER A 267 8.65 -25.53 -8.10
C SER A 267 9.57 -24.33 -7.81
N LYS A 268 9.09 -23.14 -8.20
CA LYS A 268 9.60 -21.82 -7.79
C LYS A 268 8.68 -21.09 -6.81
N VAL A 269 7.47 -21.61 -6.59
CA VAL A 269 6.41 -20.97 -5.81
C VAL A 269 6.19 -21.78 -4.55
N THR A 270 6.09 -21.10 -3.41
CA THR A 270 5.82 -21.76 -2.12
C THR A 270 4.35 -22.03 -1.92
N GLY A 271 4.02 -23.10 -1.20
CA GLY A 271 2.65 -23.45 -0.84
C GLY A 271 2.42 -24.94 -0.85
N ILE A 272 1.15 -25.33 -0.67
CA ILE A 272 0.72 -26.73 -0.83
C ILE A 272 0.24 -26.91 -2.26
N HIS A 273 0.93 -27.78 -3.00
CA HIS A 273 0.66 -28.03 -4.41
C HIS A 273 -0.01 -29.40 -4.54
N THR A 274 -1.19 -29.43 -5.15
CA THR A 274 -1.94 -30.67 -5.40
C THR A 274 -1.55 -31.21 -6.77
N ILE A 275 -0.87 -32.35 -6.77
CA ILE A 275 -0.48 -33.05 -7.98
C ILE A 275 -1.59 -34.01 -8.38
N THR A 276 -2.02 -33.93 -9.64
CA THR A 276 -3.07 -34.77 -10.22
C THR A 276 -2.48 -35.63 -11.33
N ALA A 277 -2.61 -36.95 -11.20
CA ALA A 277 -2.35 -37.88 -12.29
C ALA A 277 -3.67 -38.28 -12.95
N THR A 278 -3.79 -38.05 -14.25
CA THR A 278 -4.94 -38.40 -15.08
C THR A 278 -4.65 -39.68 -15.84
N ILE A 279 -5.50 -40.69 -15.64
CA ILE A 279 -5.35 -42.03 -16.18
C ILE A 279 -6.45 -42.25 -17.23
N PRO A 280 -6.11 -42.53 -18.50
CA PRO A 280 -7.10 -42.77 -19.54
C PRO A 280 -7.75 -44.14 -19.41
N VAL A 281 -8.99 -44.24 -19.90
CA VAL A 281 -9.75 -45.50 -20.01
C VAL A 281 -10.29 -45.59 -21.43
N THR A 282 -10.08 -46.71 -22.11
CA THR A 282 -10.56 -46.91 -23.49
C THR A 282 -12.08 -47.02 -23.48
N GLY A 283 -12.78 -46.22 -24.30
CA GLY A 283 -14.23 -46.23 -24.36
C GLY A 283 -14.96 -45.64 -23.14
N GLY A 284 -14.23 -44.99 -22.22
CA GLY A 284 -14.78 -44.37 -21.01
C GLY A 284 -14.11 -43.04 -20.67
N SER A 285 -14.60 -42.39 -19.61
CA SER A 285 -13.99 -41.16 -19.10
C SER A 285 -12.70 -41.47 -18.34
N PRO A 286 -11.65 -40.63 -18.48
CA PRO A 286 -10.46 -40.75 -17.64
C PRO A 286 -10.81 -40.49 -16.17
N PHE A 287 -10.01 -41.05 -15.25
CA PHE A 287 -10.11 -40.77 -13.82
C PHE A 287 -8.79 -40.27 -13.26
N THR A 288 -8.83 -39.69 -12.05
CA THR A 288 -7.67 -39.04 -11.45
C THR A 288 -7.27 -39.64 -10.11
N LYS A 289 -5.96 -39.59 -9.82
CA LYS A 289 -5.39 -39.80 -8.48
C LYS A 289 -4.62 -38.56 -8.08
N GLN A 290 -4.69 -38.19 -6.81
CA GLN A 290 -4.09 -36.97 -6.29
C GLN A 290 -3.14 -37.26 -5.13
N THR A 291 -2.13 -36.42 -4.99
CA THR A 291 -1.25 -36.32 -3.83
C THR A 291 -0.86 -34.87 -3.64
N THR A 292 -0.35 -34.51 -2.46
CA THR A 292 0.09 -33.13 -2.18
C THR A 292 1.58 -33.12 -1.87
N ILE A 293 2.23 -32.02 -2.27
CA ILE A 293 3.57 -31.68 -1.83
C ILE A 293 3.56 -30.30 -1.18
N THR A 294 4.39 -30.11 -0.16
CA THR A 294 4.62 -28.80 0.46
C THR A 294 5.89 -28.19 -0.11
N VAL A 295 5.79 -27.03 -0.75
CA VAL A 295 6.93 -26.27 -1.24
C VAL A 295 7.24 -25.16 -0.24
N ASN A 296 8.38 -25.28 0.44
CA ASN A 296 8.86 -24.32 1.43
C ASN A 296 9.71 -23.23 0.77
N PRO A 297 9.75 -22.01 1.32
CA PRO A 297 10.61 -20.94 0.81
C PRO A 297 12.09 -21.32 0.82
N GLY A 298 12.84 -20.76 -0.12
CA GLY A 298 14.29 -20.83 -0.13
C GLY A 298 14.94 -20.06 1.02
N SER A 299 16.27 -20.03 1.03
CA SER A 299 17.00 -19.17 1.96
C SER A 299 16.69 -17.69 1.70
N PRO A 300 16.64 -16.84 2.74
CA PRO A 300 16.53 -15.38 2.60
C PRO A 300 17.54 -14.85 1.60
N SER A 301 17.10 -14.05 0.64
CA SER A 301 17.97 -13.54 -0.42
C SER A 301 17.74 -12.06 -0.71
N LYS A 302 16.51 -11.57 -0.62
CA LYS A 302 16.17 -10.17 -0.88
C LYS A 302 15.08 -9.66 0.07
N VAL A 303 14.96 -8.35 0.17
CA VAL A 303 13.78 -7.70 0.77
C VAL A 303 12.84 -7.21 -0.32
N SER A 304 11.56 -7.03 0.00
CA SER A 304 10.57 -6.41 -0.87
C SER A 304 9.55 -5.61 -0.07
N PHE A 305 8.90 -4.63 -0.70
CA PHE A 305 7.82 -3.88 -0.05
C PHE A 305 6.48 -4.58 -0.29
N LYS A 306 5.87 -5.09 0.79
CA LYS A 306 4.47 -5.55 0.76
C LYS A 306 3.50 -4.38 0.77
N LYS A 307 3.85 -3.32 1.51
CA LYS A 307 3.07 -2.10 1.61
C LYS A 307 4.00 -0.90 1.49
N HIS A 308 3.89 -0.23 0.35
CA HIS A 308 4.66 0.97 0.04
C HIS A 308 4.21 2.17 0.89
N PRO A 309 5.11 3.15 1.12
CA PRO A 309 4.74 4.42 1.73
C PRO A 309 3.75 5.18 0.84
N ALA A 310 2.84 5.91 1.48
CA ALA A 310 1.98 6.89 0.84
C ALA A 310 2.53 8.30 1.09
N ASP A 311 1.99 9.28 0.36
CA ASP A 311 2.25 10.68 0.61
C ASP A 311 1.99 11.00 2.08
N ALA A 312 2.93 11.71 2.69
CA ALA A 312 2.93 11.99 4.11
C ALA A 312 3.00 13.49 4.35
N SER A 313 2.40 13.97 5.43
CA SER A 313 2.63 15.34 5.89
C SER A 313 4.04 15.44 6.48
N SER A 314 4.70 16.58 6.30
CA SER A 314 5.96 16.93 6.97
C SER A 314 5.88 16.94 8.51
N THR A 315 4.68 16.85 9.09
CA THR A 315 4.43 16.78 10.54
C THR A 315 3.65 15.54 10.95
N GLY A 316 3.25 14.71 9.99
CA GLY A 316 2.40 13.56 10.21
C GLY A 316 3.19 12.27 10.43
N VAL A 317 2.62 11.36 11.22
CA VAL A 317 3.03 9.95 11.18
C VAL A 317 2.73 9.44 9.77
N MET A 318 3.70 8.78 9.14
CA MET A 318 3.42 8.09 7.87
C MET A 318 2.42 6.96 8.09
N LEU A 319 1.60 6.69 7.08
CA LEU A 319 0.82 5.45 7.06
C LEU A 319 1.76 4.24 7.11
N GLN A 320 1.22 3.13 7.63
CA GLN A 320 1.98 1.91 7.86
C GLN A 320 2.72 1.43 6.60
N VAL A 321 4.01 1.13 6.76
CA VAL A 321 4.88 0.54 5.74
C VAL A 321 5.22 -0.90 6.14
N GLN A 322 5.24 -1.82 5.18
CA GLN A 322 5.58 -3.22 5.42
C GLN A 322 6.63 -3.70 4.42
N VAL A 323 7.68 -4.33 4.97
CA VAL A 323 8.76 -4.95 4.21
C VAL A 323 8.80 -6.44 4.53
N GLU A 324 8.94 -7.26 3.49
CA GLU A 324 9.04 -8.71 3.56
C GLU A 324 10.46 -9.16 3.25
N ILE A 325 10.87 -10.26 3.88
CA ILE A 325 12.09 -11.00 3.53
C ILE A 325 11.69 -12.13 2.61
N ASP A 326 12.20 -12.10 1.39
CA ASP A 326 11.91 -13.06 0.35
C ASP A 326 13.14 -13.91 0.00
N ASP A 327 12.88 -15.09 -0.55
CA ASP A 327 13.88 -15.89 -1.23
C ASP A 327 14.24 -15.30 -2.61
N ALA A 328 15.17 -15.94 -3.33
CA ALA A 328 15.63 -15.47 -4.64
C ALA A 328 14.49 -15.36 -5.67
N PHE A 329 13.44 -16.18 -5.53
CA PHE A 329 12.29 -16.24 -6.43
C PHE A 329 11.15 -15.30 -6.02
N GLY A 330 11.26 -14.61 -4.88
CA GLY A 330 10.24 -13.67 -4.40
C GLY A 330 9.18 -14.30 -3.52
N ASN A 331 9.45 -15.47 -2.91
CA ASN A 331 8.54 -16.05 -1.93
C ASN A 331 8.91 -15.59 -0.52
N LEU A 332 7.89 -15.24 0.28
CA LEU A 332 8.05 -14.85 1.68
C LEU A 332 8.69 -15.98 2.51
N VAL A 333 9.82 -15.67 3.17
CA VAL A 333 10.50 -16.59 4.08
C VAL A 333 9.93 -16.45 5.49
N SER A 334 8.76 -17.05 5.72
CA SER A 334 8.01 -16.87 6.97
C SER A 334 8.65 -17.51 8.21
N ASN A 335 9.57 -18.45 8.02
CA ASN A 335 10.31 -19.14 9.08
C ASN A 335 11.71 -18.56 9.35
N VAL A 336 12.04 -17.39 8.78
CA VAL A 336 13.30 -16.71 9.07
C VAL A 336 13.35 -16.28 10.55
N ALA A 337 14.53 -16.38 11.16
CA ALA A 337 14.75 -15.85 12.50
C ALA A 337 14.46 -14.34 12.53
N PRO A 338 14.03 -13.76 13.66
CA PRO A 338 13.77 -12.33 13.78
C PRO A 338 14.97 -11.51 13.27
N THR A 339 14.80 -10.87 12.11
CA THR A 339 15.86 -10.17 11.40
C THR A 339 15.55 -8.67 11.42
N PRO A 340 16.49 -7.80 11.80
CA PRO A 340 16.26 -6.36 11.76
C PRO A 340 16.25 -5.86 10.32
N VAL A 341 15.18 -5.15 9.96
CA VAL A 341 15.04 -4.41 8.70
C VAL A 341 15.26 -2.93 9.00
N THR A 342 16.16 -2.28 8.26
CA THR A 342 16.47 -0.85 8.35
C THR A 342 15.92 -0.13 7.12
N LEU A 343 15.24 0.99 7.36
CA LEU A 343 14.74 1.90 6.34
C LEU A 343 15.58 3.18 6.31
N THR A 344 15.88 3.68 5.11
CA THR A 344 16.58 4.96 4.91
C THR A 344 15.89 5.79 3.84
N LEU A 345 15.84 7.11 4.01
CA LEU A 345 15.30 8.00 2.96
C LEU A 345 16.33 8.22 1.89
N ARG A 346 15.86 8.21 0.64
CA ARG A 346 16.61 8.66 -0.53
C ARG A 346 15.81 9.71 -1.28
N ASN A 347 16.52 10.55 -2.03
CA ASN A 347 15.86 11.42 -3.01
C ASN A 347 15.24 10.54 -4.09
N CYS A 348 14.06 10.93 -4.58
CA CYS A 348 13.42 10.17 -5.64
C CYS A 348 14.28 10.19 -6.92
N THR A 349 14.34 9.06 -7.63
CA THR A 349 14.94 8.95 -8.96
C THR A 349 13.85 9.16 -10.00
N SER A 350 13.50 10.41 -10.27
CA SER A 350 12.54 10.76 -11.32
C SER A 350 13.25 10.93 -12.67
N PRO A 351 12.65 10.53 -13.81
CA PRO A 351 13.16 10.88 -15.15
C PRO A 351 13.16 12.40 -15.42
N THR A 352 12.51 13.21 -14.56
CA THR A 352 12.61 14.67 -14.57
C THR A 352 13.66 15.15 -13.56
N PRO A 353 14.51 16.15 -13.88
CA PRO A 353 15.55 16.62 -12.97
C PRO A 353 14.95 17.11 -11.65
N VAL A 354 15.21 16.40 -10.56
CA VAL A 354 14.94 16.86 -9.19
C VAL A 354 16.05 17.82 -8.77
N THR A 355 15.71 18.99 -8.23
CA THR A 355 16.69 19.87 -7.60
C THR A 355 17.34 19.13 -6.43
N ALA A 356 18.68 19.09 -6.36
CA ALA A 356 19.39 18.42 -5.29
C ALA A 356 18.88 18.89 -3.92
N GLY A 357 18.40 17.95 -3.10
CA GLY A 357 17.88 18.19 -1.76
C GLY A 357 18.49 17.23 -0.75
N ASN A 358 18.34 17.55 0.54
CA ASN A 358 18.70 16.62 1.59
C ASN A 358 17.61 15.53 1.68
N PRO A 359 17.93 14.23 1.49
CA PRO A 359 16.94 13.17 1.63
C PRO A 359 16.25 13.18 3.00
N GLY A 360 16.95 13.66 4.04
CA GLY A 360 16.47 13.67 5.42
C GLY A 360 16.71 12.34 6.13
N THR A 361 16.12 12.19 7.31
CA THR A 361 16.22 10.98 8.14
C THR A 361 14.83 10.46 8.50
N LEU A 362 14.72 9.14 8.71
CA LEU A 362 13.54 8.51 9.28
C LEU A 362 13.80 8.17 10.74
N PHE A 363 12.87 8.55 11.60
CA PHE A 363 12.81 8.03 12.96
C PHE A 363 12.00 6.72 13.02
N ASN A 364 12.31 5.88 14.01
CA ASN A 364 11.75 4.52 14.17
C ASN A 364 11.93 3.65 12.91
N ASN A 365 13.09 3.78 12.28
CA ASN A 365 13.40 3.20 10.99
C ASN A 365 13.99 1.78 11.05
N ILE A 366 14.02 1.15 12.24
CA ILE A 366 14.49 -0.23 12.41
C ILE A 366 13.40 -1.04 13.11
N VAL A 367 12.98 -2.15 12.49
CA VAL A 367 11.99 -3.08 13.04
C VAL A 367 12.43 -4.52 12.79
N TYR A 368 12.24 -5.40 13.77
CA TYR A 368 12.47 -6.83 13.61
C TYR A 368 11.30 -7.51 12.91
N THR A 369 11.58 -8.41 11.97
CA THR A 369 10.55 -9.20 11.30
C THR A 369 9.82 -10.13 12.26
N GLN A 370 8.50 -10.25 12.08
CA GLN A 370 7.68 -11.34 12.61
C GLN A 370 7.16 -12.16 11.43
N SER A 371 7.42 -13.47 11.44
CA SER A 371 7.08 -14.38 10.34
C SER A 371 7.54 -13.86 8.96
N GLY A 372 8.78 -13.34 8.89
CA GLY A 372 9.36 -12.77 7.66
C GLY A 372 8.92 -11.34 7.30
N VAL A 373 8.03 -10.71 8.07
CA VAL A 373 7.50 -9.37 7.77
C VAL A 373 7.89 -8.34 8.84
N ALA A 374 8.51 -7.23 8.45
CA ALA A 374 8.73 -6.05 9.30
C ALA A 374 7.61 -5.03 9.06
N THR A 375 6.89 -4.65 10.12
CA THR A 375 5.78 -3.69 10.07
C THR A 375 6.14 -2.41 10.81
N PHE A 376 6.19 -1.30 10.07
CA PHE A 376 6.50 0.02 10.59
C PHE A 376 5.22 0.84 10.75
N ASN A 377 4.78 1.06 11.99
CA ASN A 377 3.53 1.76 12.29
C ASN A 377 3.70 3.27 12.53
N PHE A 378 4.92 3.70 12.90
CA PHE A 378 5.18 5.08 13.33
C PHE A 378 6.48 5.60 12.73
N LEU A 379 6.49 5.78 11.41
CA LEU A 379 7.62 6.42 10.71
C LEU A 379 7.42 7.92 10.66
N PHE A 380 8.49 8.66 10.93
CA PHE A 380 8.50 10.12 10.88
C PHE A 380 9.67 10.60 10.00
N PRO A 381 9.38 11.18 8.82
CA PRO A 381 10.40 11.85 8.04
C PRO A 381 10.78 13.18 8.71
N SER A 382 12.06 13.51 8.69
CA SER A 382 12.57 14.79 9.18
C SER A 382 13.71 15.31 8.32
N ASN A 383 13.94 16.63 8.35
CA ASN A 383 14.96 17.30 7.55
C ASN A 383 14.85 16.99 6.04
N THR A 384 13.62 16.90 5.53
CA THR A 384 13.30 16.53 4.14
C THR A 384 13.24 17.76 3.21
N ALA A 385 14.05 18.78 3.50
CA ALA A 385 14.20 19.97 2.68
C ALA A 385 14.70 19.67 1.26
N GLY A 386 14.07 20.31 0.26
CA GLY A 386 14.46 20.20 -1.15
C GLY A 386 14.11 18.84 -1.79
N GLY A 387 14.61 18.59 -3.02
CA GLY A 387 14.23 17.40 -3.77
C GLY A 387 12.79 17.47 -4.28
N VAL A 388 12.36 18.64 -4.76
CA VAL A 388 11.00 18.89 -5.24
C VAL A 388 10.78 18.19 -6.59
N ALA A 389 9.72 17.39 -6.71
CA ALA A 389 9.38 16.74 -7.97
C ALA A 389 8.79 17.73 -8.99
N ASN A 390 9.19 17.58 -10.25
CA ASN A 390 8.61 18.31 -11.39
C ASN A 390 7.38 17.58 -11.96
N ASP A 391 6.51 17.07 -11.11
CA ASP A 391 5.32 16.30 -11.47
C ASP A 391 4.00 17.05 -11.23
N GLY A 392 4.10 18.36 -10.95
CA GLY A 392 2.96 19.24 -10.67
C GLY A 392 2.54 19.27 -9.20
N THR A 393 3.10 18.42 -8.33
CA THR A 393 2.84 18.47 -6.88
C THR A 393 3.61 19.57 -6.16
N ASN A 394 4.72 20.03 -6.75
CA ASN A 394 5.67 20.99 -6.16
C ASN A 394 6.06 20.65 -4.71
N SER A 395 6.11 19.34 -4.39
CA SER A 395 6.41 18.82 -3.08
C SER A 395 7.73 18.03 -3.10
N PRO A 396 8.49 18.01 -1.98
CA PRO A 396 9.63 17.10 -1.83
C PRO A 396 9.23 15.65 -2.11
N CYS A 397 9.87 14.99 -3.07
CA CYS A 397 9.65 13.58 -3.36
C CYS A 397 10.72 12.71 -2.70
N ARG A 398 10.34 11.53 -2.21
CA ARG A 398 11.24 10.59 -1.54
C ARG A 398 10.98 9.16 -1.97
N THR A 399 11.99 8.33 -1.82
CA THR A 399 11.86 6.86 -1.79
C THR A 399 12.42 6.35 -0.47
N ILE A 400 11.89 5.22 0.00
CA ILE A 400 12.44 4.51 1.14
C ILE A 400 13.27 3.35 0.61
N HIS A 401 14.53 3.33 1.00
CA HIS A 401 15.41 2.21 0.75
C HIS A 401 15.41 1.26 1.96
N ALA A 402 15.12 0.00 1.71
CA ALA A 402 15.05 -1.06 2.71
C ALA A 402 16.23 -2.04 2.57
N ALA A 403 16.86 -2.35 3.69
CA ALA A 403 17.90 -3.36 3.80
C ALA A 403 17.68 -4.20 5.07
N ALA A 404 18.07 -5.47 5.05
CA ALA A 404 17.98 -6.37 6.19
C ALA A 404 19.32 -7.04 6.47
N THR A 405 19.63 -7.26 7.75
CA THR A 405 20.90 -7.90 8.13
C THR A 405 20.98 -9.32 7.57
N ASN A 406 22.13 -9.68 6.98
CA ASN A 406 22.39 -10.98 6.35
C ASN A 406 21.49 -11.30 5.13
N VAL A 407 20.87 -10.30 4.53
CA VAL A 407 20.13 -10.41 3.26
C VAL A 407 20.81 -9.49 2.24
N THR A 408 21.16 -10.02 1.07
CA THR A 408 21.96 -9.27 0.08
C THR A 408 21.13 -8.40 -0.86
N GLY A 409 19.89 -8.80 -1.15
CA GLY A 409 19.00 -8.05 -2.02
C GLY A 409 18.29 -6.94 -1.26
N GLU A 410 18.56 -5.70 -1.64
CA GLU A 410 17.88 -4.51 -1.12
C GLU A 410 16.69 -4.13 -2.02
N ALA A 411 15.79 -3.28 -1.51
CA ALA A 411 14.66 -2.79 -2.29
C ALA A 411 14.41 -1.31 -2.04
N ASP A 412 13.98 -0.61 -3.09
CA ASP A 412 13.47 0.75 -2.99
C ASP A 412 11.94 0.73 -3.09
N SER A 413 11.30 1.62 -2.34
CA SER A 413 9.85 1.82 -2.42
C SER A 413 9.45 2.60 -3.66
N ASN A 414 8.16 2.61 -3.97
CA ASN A 414 7.57 3.64 -4.84
C ASN A 414 7.85 5.05 -4.29
N VAL A 415 7.82 6.04 -5.20
CA VAL A 415 7.94 7.46 -4.86
C VAL A 415 6.74 7.90 -4.03
N PHE A 416 6.99 8.70 -3.01
CA PHE A 416 5.96 9.39 -2.22
C PHE A 416 6.36 10.84 -1.96
N HIS A 417 5.39 11.70 -1.70
CA HIS A 417 5.58 13.12 -1.46
C HIS A 417 5.49 13.48 0.01
N ILE A 418 6.31 14.46 0.41
CA ILE A 418 6.15 15.16 1.67
C ILE A 418 5.27 16.39 1.41
N THR A 419 4.00 16.29 1.78
CA THR A 419 3.05 17.39 1.68
C THR A 419 3.29 18.41 2.78
N VAL A 420 3.34 19.68 2.39
CA VAL A 420 3.57 20.80 3.30
C VAL A 420 2.23 21.50 3.55
N PRO A 421 1.90 21.85 4.80
CA PRO A 421 0.74 22.69 5.09
C PRO A 421 0.81 24.01 4.30
N ASN A 422 -0.30 24.45 3.71
CA ASN A 422 -0.41 25.71 2.97
C ASN A 422 0.49 25.83 1.72
N ALA A 423 0.69 24.73 0.97
CA ALA A 423 1.35 24.79 -0.33
C ALA A 423 0.62 25.73 -1.32
N SER A 424 1.39 26.35 -2.22
CA SER A 424 0.86 27.19 -3.29
C SER A 424 0.29 26.35 -4.43
N THR A 425 -0.87 26.73 -4.94
CA THR A 425 -1.43 26.17 -6.19
C THR A 425 -0.88 26.85 -7.45
N GLY A 426 -0.14 27.95 -7.33
CA GLY A 426 0.33 28.75 -8.48
C GLY A 426 -0.76 29.51 -9.25
N ALA A 427 -2.02 29.48 -8.79
CA ALA A 427 -3.17 30.04 -9.49
C ALA A 427 -3.10 31.55 -9.77
N ASN A 428 -2.31 32.31 -8.99
CA ASN A 428 -2.12 33.74 -9.15
C ASN A 428 -0.91 34.10 -10.03
N GLY A 429 -0.22 33.13 -10.64
CA GLY A 429 0.93 33.38 -11.52
C GLY A 429 2.12 33.99 -10.79
N ALA A 430 3.03 34.64 -11.52
CA ALA A 430 4.22 35.26 -10.93
C ALA A 430 3.89 36.66 -10.38
N PHE A 431 4.30 36.93 -9.14
CA PHE A 431 4.30 38.26 -8.56
C PHE A 431 5.71 38.85 -8.63
N HIS A 432 5.91 39.89 -9.42
CA HIS A 432 7.15 40.66 -9.48
C HIS A 432 6.84 42.14 -9.36
N ALA A 433 7.06 42.70 -8.17
CA ALA A 433 6.85 44.12 -7.91
C ALA A 433 8.12 44.93 -8.22
N THR A 434 7.97 45.94 -9.07
CA THR A 434 9.00 46.91 -9.46
C THR A 434 8.56 48.32 -9.06
N SER A 435 9.39 49.35 -9.31
CA SER A 435 9.05 50.74 -9.00
C SER A 435 7.83 51.28 -9.78
N SER A 436 7.43 50.61 -10.86
CA SER A 436 6.32 51.02 -11.73
C SER A 436 5.26 49.93 -11.93
N VAL A 437 5.49 48.72 -11.40
CA VAL A 437 4.60 47.56 -11.60
C VAL A 437 4.17 47.01 -10.24
N CYS A 438 2.86 46.96 -10.04
CA CYS A 438 2.21 46.23 -8.96
C CYS A 438 1.30 45.15 -9.58
N PRO A 439 1.71 43.88 -9.57
CA PRO A 439 0.91 42.80 -10.17
C PRO A 439 -0.43 42.59 -9.45
N SER A 440 -1.46 42.22 -10.21
CA SER A 440 -2.78 41.86 -9.67
C SER A 440 -2.65 40.74 -8.62
N PRO A 441 -3.38 40.80 -7.50
CA PRO A 441 -4.46 41.74 -7.18
C PRO A 441 -4.00 43.05 -6.53
N GLY A 442 -2.69 43.31 -6.52
CA GLY A 442 -2.14 44.55 -6.00
C GLY A 442 -2.44 45.75 -6.88
N ASN A 443 -2.47 46.93 -6.27
CA ASN A 443 -2.64 48.21 -6.95
C ASN A 443 -1.53 49.20 -6.54
N LEU A 444 -1.01 49.95 -7.50
CA LEU A 444 0.03 50.95 -7.24
C LEU A 444 -0.62 52.26 -6.76
N PHE A 445 -0.32 52.68 -5.53
CA PHE A 445 -0.78 53.93 -4.93
C PHE A 445 0.43 54.76 -4.47
N ASN A 446 0.61 55.95 -5.05
CA ASN A 446 1.71 56.86 -4.72
C ASN A 446 3.11 56.17 -4.71
N GLY A 447 3.37 55.28 -5.67
CA GLY A 447 4.63 54.52 -5.75
C GLY A 447 4.74 53.32 -4.79
N VAL A 448 3.70 53.01 -4.02
CA VAL A 448 3.61 51.84 -3.14
C VAL A 448 2.67 50.81 -3.74
N CYS A 449 3.09 49.55 -3.83
CA CYS A 449 2.26 48.45 -4.29
C CYS A 449 1.41 47.91 -3.13
N VAL A 450 0.10 48.13 -3.14
CA VAL A 450 -0.79 47.74 -2.05
C VAL A 450 -1.50 46.44 -2.39
N LEU A 451 -1.31 45.40 -1.56
CA LEU A 451 -1.96 44.10 -1.64
C LEU A 451 -3.14 44.01 -0.67
N PRO A 452 -4.33 43.63 -1.13
CA PRO A 452 -5.45 43.35 -0.24
C PRO A 452 -5.16 42.18 0.69
N ALA A 453 -5.74 42.14 1.89
CA ALA A 453 -5.69 40.96 2.75
C ALA A 453 -6.32 39.73 2.04
N GLY A 454 -5.76 38.54 2.27
CA GLY A 454 -6.21 37.32 1.61
C GLY A 454 -5.14 36.25 1.50
N VAL A 455 -5.51 35.13 0.87
CA VAL A 455 -4.63 34.01 0.56
C VAL A 455 -4.30 34.05 -0.93
N TYR A 456 -3.01 34.15 -1.25
CA TYR A 456 -2.51 34.22 -2.62
C TYR A 456 -1.55 33.08 -2.93
N ASN A 457 -1.75 32.45 -4.08
CA ASN A 457 -1.03 31.28 -4.55
C ASN A 457 -0.23 31.64 -5.81
N TYR A 458 0.97 32.19 -5.64
CA TYR A 458 1.86 32.57 -6.73
C TYR A 458 2.74 31.41 -7.21
N THR A 459 3.26 31.52 -8.42
CA THR A 459 4.33 30.65 -8.90
C THR A 459 5.67 31.12 -8.30
N SER A 460 5.99 32.41 -8.44
CA SER A 460 7.15 33.08 -7.82
C SER A 460 6.72 34.39 -7.16
N PHE A 461 7.44 34.85 -6.14
CA PHE A 461 7.19 36.13 -5.48
C PHE A 461 8.48 36.94 -5.32
N VAL A 462 8.56 38.08 -6.00
CA VAL A 462 9.75 38.93 -6.08
C VAL A 462 9.40 40.39 -5.79
N ILE A 463 10.20 41.03 -4.94
CA ILE A 463 10.17 42.47 -4.68
C ILE A 463 11.56 43.05 -4.91
N ASP A 464 11.69 43.95 -5.88
CA ASP A 464 12.96 44.59 -6.21
C ASP A 464 13.43 45.56 -5.12
N SER A 465 14.74 45.85 -5.09
CA SER A 465 15.30 46.86 -4.17
C SER A 465 14.67 48.23 -4.44
N GLY A 466 14.42 48.99 -3.36
CA GLY A 466 13.76 50.31 -3.43
C GLY A 466 12.24 50.27 -3.63
N VAL A 467 11.64 49.09 -3.81
CA VAL A 467 10.17 48.93 -3.96
C VAL A 467 9.53 48.67 -2.61
N THR A 468 8.38 49.30 -2.36
CA THR A 468 7.55 49.01 -1.18
C THR A 468 6.28 48.31 -1.62
N VAL A 469 6.06 47.10 -1.08
CA VAL A 469 4.78 46.39 -1.10
C VAL A 469 4.16 46.49 0.28
N ALA A 470 2.92 46.94 0.37
CA ALA A 470 2.20 47.09 1.63
C ALA A 470 0.91 46.29 1.66
N GLY A 471 0.51 45.79 2.83
CA GLY A 471 -0.84 45.25 3.01
C GLY A 471 -1.87 46.37 3.09
N ASP A 472 -3.13 46.10 2.78
CA ASP A 472 -4.22 47.09 2.89
C ASP A 472 -4.71 47.32 4.34
N GLY A 473 -4.22 46.54 5.30
CA GLY A 473 -4.56 46.63 6.71
C GLY A 473 -5.83 45.86 7.13
N ASN A 474 -6.54 45.21 6.19
CA ASN A 474 -7.87 44.65 6.44
C ASN A 474 -7.87 43.17 6.87
N GLY A 475 -6.73 42.59 7.24
CA GLY A 475 -6.65 41.19 7.67
C GLY A 475 -5.27 40.57 7.59
N ILE A 476 -5.25 39.26 7.35
CA ILE A 476 -4.01 38.47 7.21
C ILE A 476 -3.61 38.47 5.74
N LEU A 477 -2.33 38.72 5.48
CA LEU A 477 -1.72 38.53 4.17
C LEU A 477 -0.99 37.18 4.14
N ASP A 478 -1.55 36.18 3.45
CA ASP A 478 -1.01 34.83 3.34
C ASP A 478 -0.49 34.58 1.91
N LEU A 479 0.82 34.66 1.75
CA LEU A 479 1.53 34.58 0.46
C LEU A 479 2.14 33.19 0.30
N ARG A 480 1.75 32.46 -0.73
CA ARG A 480 2.26 31.13 -1.03
C ARG A 480 2.93 31.16 -2.40
N ALA A 481 4.12 30.58 -2.53
CA ALA A 481 4.84 30.47 -3.80
C ALA A 481 5.22 29.01 -4.09
N THR A 482 5.27 28.61 -5.36
CA THR A 482 5.76 27.28 -5.76
C THR A 482 7.27 27.25 -5.91
N THR A 483 7.89 28.40 -6.18
CA THR A 483 9.35 28.56 -6.33
C THR A 483 9.90 29.55 -5.30
N ASP A 484 11.14 29.98 -5.49
CA ASP A 484 11.84 30.92 -4.63
C ASP A 484 11.03 32.20 -4.39
N VAL A 485 11.10 32.70 -3.16
CA VAL A 485 10.60 34.01 -2.76
C VAL A 485 11.79 34.93 -2.52
N THR A 486 11.86 36.06 -3.22
CA THR A 486 12.96 37.03 -3.11
C THR A 486 12.45 38.42 -2.72
N ILE A 487 12.95 38.97 -1.61
CA ILE A 487 12.52 40.28 -1.10
C ILE A 487 13.75 41.17 -0.91
N SER A 488 14.06 41.99 -1.90
CA SER A 488 15.14 42.98 -1.84
C SER A 488 14.65 44.39 -1.44
N GLY A 489 13.37 44.66 -1.64
CA GLY A 489 12.68 45.88 -1.18
C GLY A 489 12.01 45.71 0.19
N VAL A 490 10.87 46.38 0.39
CA VAL A 490 10.10 46.36 1.64
C VAL A 490 8.77 45.66 1.42
N LEU A 491 8.45 44.66 2.25
CA LEU A 491 7.12 44.09 2.42
C LEU A 491 6.60 44.47 3.81
N SER A 492 5.61 45.36 3.88
CA SER A 492 5.12 45.92 5.15
C SER A 492 3.63 45.72 5.34
N VAL A 493 3.26 45.11 6.47
CA VAL A 493 1.92 45.13 7.04
C VAL A 493 1.92 45.96 8.33
N SER A 494 2.81 46.95 8.47
CA SER A 494 2.97 47.74 9.69
C SER A 494 1.78 48.67 9.94
N GLY A 495 1.45 48.90 11.21
CA GLY A 495 0.42 49.83 11.65
C GLY A 495 0.73 51.28 11.31
N GLY A 496 -0.30 52.05 10.98
CA GLY A 496 -0.19 53.47 10.70
C GLY A 496 0.08 54.28 11.96
N ALA A 497 0.75 55.43 11.83
CA ALA A 497 0.95 56.35 12.93
C ALA A 497 -0.38 56.99 13.39
N GLY A 498 -0.51 57.22 14.69
CA GLY A 498 -1.52 58.11 15.24
C GLY A 498 -1.19 59.55 14.86
N SER A 499 -2.22 60.34 14.56
CA SER A 499 -2.01 61.75 14.22
C SER A 499 -1.82 62.60 15.48
N ASN A 500 -1.01 63.64 15.33
CA ASN A 500 -0.81 64.65 16.36
C ASN A 500 -2.12 65.41 16.60
N ALA A 501 -2.29 65.91 17.82
CA ALA A 501 -3.36 66.85 18.11
C ALA A 501 -3.04 68.26 17.60
N PHE A 502 -4.10 69.04 17.34
CA PHE A 502 -4.03 70.44 16.93
C PHE A 502 -4.96 71.28 17.81
N PHE A 503 -4.86 72.61 17.77
CA PHE A 503 -5.75 73.52 18.47
C PHE A 503 -7.23 73.12 18.28
N ASN A 504 -7.98 72.99 19.40
CA ASN A 504 -9.40 72.63 19.41
C ASN A 504 -9.76 71.35 18.63
N SER A 505 -8.79 70.46 18.37
CA SER A 505 -8.97 69.27 17.54
C SER A 505 -8.21 68.06 18.08
N ALA A 506 -8.94 66.96 18.25
CA ALA A 506 -8.38 65.67 18.65
C ALA A 506 -7.48 65.07 17.56
N GLY A 507 -6.38 64.43 17.97
CA GLY A 507 -5.63 63.53 17.11
C GLY A 507 -6.47 62.29 16.76
N ARG A 508 -6.57 61.96 15.47
CA ARG A 508 -7.14 60.69 14.97
C ARG A 508 -6.20 59.52 15.26
N GLY A 509 -6.76 58.38 15.63
CA GLY A 509 -6.02 57.12 15.79
C GLY A 509 -5.46 56.60 14.45
N GLY A 510 -4.32 55.91 14.52
CA GLY A 510 -3.68 55.25 13.39
C GLY A 510 -4.44 54.00 12.95
N GLY A 511 -4.56 53.81 11.63
CA GLY A 511 -5.20 52.64 11.04
C GLY A 511 -4.38 51.35 11.25
N PRO A 512 -5.03 50.17 11.25
CA PRO A 512 -4.32 48.89 11.23
C PRO A 512 -3.52 48.75 9.93
N GLY A 513 -2.30 48.22 10.03
CA GLY A 513 -1.61 47.56 8.92
C GLY A 513 -1.43 48.26 7.56
N ASN A 514 -1.40 49.59 7.44
CA ASN A 514 -0.83 50.25 6.25
C ASN A 514 -0.25 51.65 6.52
N VAL A 515 0.86 51.95 5.83
CA VAL A 515 1.56 53.25 5.78
C VAL A 515 1.35 53.83 4.39
N VAL A 516 0.46 54.81 4.28
CA VAL A 516 0.79 55.98 3.48
C VAL A 516 0.60 57.18 4.39
N ASP A 517 1.71 57.82 4.66
CA ASP A 517 1.82 59.02 5.47
C ASP A 517 0.86 60.09 4.98
N GLY A 518 0.23 60.76 5.93
CA GLY A 518 -0.68 61.87 5.69
C GLY A 518 -0.48 62.91 6.78
N ALA A 519 0.76 63.31 7.00
CA ALA A 519 1.07 64.56 7.69
C ALA A 519 0.34 65.74 7.00
N VAL A 520 -0.67 66.25 7.71
CA VAL A 520 -1.10 67.66 7.87
C VAL A 520 -1.42 68.49 6.61
N PRO A 521 -2.63 69.09 6.53
CA PRO A 521 -2.80 70.49 6.15
C PRO A 521 -2.92 71.35 7.41
N THR A 522 -2.12 72.42 7.44
CA THR A 522 -1.90 73.38 8.53
C THR A 522 -3.07 74.37 8.71
N LYS A 523 -4.33 73.94 8.55
CA LYS A 523 -5.50 74.82 8.73
C LYS A 523 -6.75 74.04 9.13
N ALA A 524 -7.56 74.64 10.02
CA ALA A 524 -8.77 74.08 10.61
C ALA A 524 -9.95 73.86 9.63
N ASP A 525 -9.82 74.23 8.35
CA ASP A 525 -10.98 74.35 7.46
C ASP A 525 -11.00 73.37 6.26
N ASP A 526 -9.90 72.66 5.98
CA ASP A 526 -9.85 71.71 4.86
C ASP A 526 -10.04 70.25 5.32
N ALA A 527 -11.25 69.75 5.08
CA ALA A 527 -11.77 68.47 5.53
C ALA A 527 -11.00 67.25 4.95
N VAL A 528 -10.13 66.70 5.79
CA VAL A 528 -9.26 65.53 5.60
C VAL A 528 -10.02 64.22 5.28
N ILE A 529 -9.36 63.38 4.46
CA ILE A 529 -9.68 61.99 4.08
C ILE A 529 -9.66 61.07 5.33
N PRO A 530 -10.56 60.08 5.48
CA PRO A 530 -10.50 59.16 6.61
C PRO A 530 -9.19 58.34 6.61
N ALA A 531 -8.43 58.41 7.69
CA ALA A 531 -7.37 57.44 7.95
C ALA A 531 -8.03 56.05 8.13
N GLY A 532 -7.85 55.18 7.13
CA GLY A 532 -8.36 53.80 7.15
C GLY A 532 -9.49 53.47 6.17
N GLY A 533 -9.91 54.41 5.30
CA GLY A 533 -10.84 54.09 4.21
C GLY A 533 -10.49 54.87 2.94
N ASN A 534 -10.37 54.17 1.81
CA ASN A 534 -10.28 54.78 0.47
C ASN A 534 -11.61 55.45 0.08
N CYS A 535 -12.10 56.40 0.87
CA CYS A 535 -13.30 57.15 0.57
C CYS A 535 -12.91 58.57 0.12
N ARG A 536 -13.39 58.98 -1.06
CA ARG A 536 -13.26 60.35 -1.56
C ARG A 536 -14.51 61.14 -1.16
N ARG A 537 -14.34 62.32 -0.56
CA ARG A 537 -15.46 63.26 -0.37
C ARG A 537 -15.75 64.03 -1.65
N VAL A 538 -17.03 64.22 -1.94
CA VAL A 538 -17.51 65.31 -2.79
C VAL A 538 -18.05 66.44 -1.89
N SER A 539 -18.17 67.64 -2.47
CA SER A 539 -18.39 68.94 -1.82
C SER A 539 -19.66 69.10 -0.96
N ASP A 540 -20.47 68.06 -0.85
CA ASP A 540 -21.73 67.97 -0.11
C ASP A 540 -21.65 67.03 1.11
N GLY A 541 -20.45 66.56 1.48
CA GLY A 541 -20.23 65.76 2.69
C GLY A 541 -20.54 64.27 2.53
N VAL A 542 -20.92 63.81 1.34
CA VAL A 542 -21.15 62.39 1.04
C VAL A 542 -19.84 61.71 0.60
N ALA A 543 -19.53 60.56 1.20
CA ALA A 543 -18.42 59.71 0.80
C ALA A 543 -18.84 58.81 -0.37
N VAL A 544 -18.09 58.83 -1.48
CA VAL A 544 -18.30 57.95 -2.65
C VAL A 544 -17.01 57.19 -2.99
N ASN A 545 -17.15 56.01 -3.62
CA ASN A 545 -16.07 55.05 -3.95
C ASN A 545 -15.38 54.36 -2.75
N CYS A 546 -16.10 54.09 -1.67
CA CYS A 546 -15.57 53.25 -0.59
C CYS A 546 -15.48 51.79 -1.06
N THR A 547 -14.27 51.20 -1.03
CA THR A 547 -14.03 49.83 -1.50
C THR A 547 -14.38 48.73 -0.49
N SER A 548 -15.03 49.05 0.63
CA SER A 548 -15.49 48.03 1.59
C SER A 548 -17.01 47.79 1.50
N PRO A 549 -17.48 46.54 1.50
CA PRO A 549 -18.92 46.21 1.47
C PRO A 549 -19.60 46.34 2.84
N PHE A 550 -18.92 46.87 3.86
CA PHE A 550 -19.44 46.95 5.22
C PHE A 550 -19.98 48.35 5.50
N SER A 551 -21.31 48.49 5.34
CA SER A 551 -22.15 49.64 5.68
C SER A 551 -22.25 49.92 7.20
N GLY A 552 -21.14 49.81 7.95
CA GLY A 552 -21.10 49.94 9.40
C GLY A 552 -19.98 50.83 9.94
N MET A 553 -19.24 51.54 9.07
CA MET A 553 -18.37 52.62 9.53
C MET A 553 -19.27 53.72 10.09
N ALA A 554 -19.34 53.82 11.42
CA ALA A 554 -19.96 54.96 12.06
C ALA A 554 -19.22 56.21 11.56
N TYR A 555 -19.89 56.98 10.72
CA TYR A 555 -19.47 58.32 10.37
C TYR A 555 -19.36 59.07 11.69
N GLY A 556 -18.14 59.43 12.09
CA GLY A 556 -17.93 60.53 13.02
C GLY A 556 -18.34 61.81 12.31
N LEU A 557 -19.64 62.03 12.16
CA LEU A 557 -20.16 63.36 11.88
C LEU A 557 -19.73 64.23 13.06
N ILE A 558 -19.23 65.42 12.74
CA ILE A 558 -19.16 66.51 13.70
C ILE A 558 -20.62 66.75 14.13
N GLY A 559 -20.93 66.42 15.38
CA GLY A 559 -22.25 66.59 15.99
C GLY A 559 -23.09 65.31 16.11
N GLY A 560 -23.25 64.84 17.36
CA GLY A 560 -24.34 63.93 17.73
C GLY A 560 -24.20 63.18 19.06
N GLY A 561 -24.46 63.84 20.19
CA GLY A 561 -25.02 63.21 21.41
C GLY A 561 -24.13 62.32 22.29
N PRO A 562 -24.53 62.03 23.54
CA PRO A 562 -23.60 62.16 24.66
C PRO A 562 -22.98 60.82 25.13
N PHE A 563 -21.69 60.90 25.47
CA PHE A 563 -20.90 59.94 26.25
C PHE A 563 -20.66 58.53 25.66
N ARG A 564 -19.75 58.42 24.68
CA ARG A 564 -18.67 57.39 24.60
C ARG A 564 -18.14 57.29 23.15
N GLY A 565 -16.83 57.48 22.97
CA GLY A 565 -16.15 57.06 21.74
C GLY A 565 -16.28 55.55 21.57
N SER A 566 -16.82 55.10 20.44
CA SER A 566 -16.99 53.67 20.16
C SER A 566 -15.63 53.02 19.96
N GLY A 567 -15.36 51.93 20.67
CA GLY A 567 -14.19 51.09 20.44
C GLY A 567 -14.16 50.56 19.00
N GLY A 568 -12.97 50.45 18.44
CA GLY A 568 -12.76 49.94 17.10
C GLY A 568 -13.26 48.50 16.89
N SER A 569 -13.66 48.18 15.66
CA SER A 569 -14.00 46.80 15.26
C SER A 569 -12.83 45.84 15.49
N TYR A 570 -13.13 44.55 15.72
CA TYR A 570 -12.13 43.46 15.81
C TYR A 570 -11.13 43.40 14.65
N LEU A 571 -11.51 44.01 13.51
CA LEU A 571 -10.74 44.07 12.27
C LEU A 571 -10.31 45.50 11.88
N GLY A 572 -10.42 46.47 12.81
CA GLY A 572 -9.64 47.71 12.79
C GLY A 572 -10.25 48.95 12.12
N GLY A 573 -11.18 49.61 12.81
CA GLY A 573 -11.36 51.06 12.70
C GLY A 573 -10.92 51.71 14.01
N GLY A 574 -10.10 52.76 13.97
CA GLY A 574 -9.82 53.55 15.17
C GLY A 574 -11.09 54.29 15.62
N GLY A 575 -11.47 54.16 16.88
CA GLY A 575 -12.59 54.92 17.44
C GLY A 575 -12.22 56.41 17.49
N GLY A 576 -13.05 57.28 16.91
CA GLY A 576 -12.89 58.72 17.08
C GLY A 576 -13.07 59.08 18.56
N GLY A 577 -12.17 59.91 19.09
CA GLY A 577 -12.41 60.50 20.40
C GLY A 577 -13.59 61.48 20.31
N GLY A 578 -14.43 61.49 21.33
CA GLY A 578 -15.62 62.35 21.35
C GLY A 578 -15.23 63.82 21.53
N SER A 579 -15.93 64.71 20.84
CA SER A 579 -15.99 66.16 21.16
C SER A 579 -17.22 66.38 22.06
N ALA A 580 -17.07 67.17 23.12
CA ALA A 580 -18.20 67.65 23.90
C ALA A 580 -18.88 68.78 23.12
N LEU A 581 -20.22 68.77 23.07
CA LEU A 581 -21.04 69.80 22.40
C LEU A 581 -21.44 70.95 23.35
N SER A 582 -20.67 71.24 24.40
CA SER A 582 -20.94 72.41 25.24
C SER A 582 -20.44 73.67 24.54
N GLU A 583 -21.15 74.79 24.76
CA GLU A 583 -20.87 76.11 24.16
C GLU A 583 -19.54 76.74 24.62
N ASP A 584 -18.85 76.09 25.57
CA ASP A 584 -17.49 76.40 26.00
C ASP A 584 -16.46 75.62 25.15
N TYR A 585 -15.36 76.29 24.79
CA TYR A 585 -14.27 75.88 23.89
C TYR A 585 -13.53 74.59 24.35
N ASN A 586 -14.20 73.44 24.34
CA ASN A 586 -13.66 72.17 24.83
C ASN A 586 -13.18 71.25 23.68
N SER A 587 -11.87 71.04 23.62
CA SER A 587 -11.18 70.16 22.68
C SER A 587 -11.51 68.67 22.92
N GLY A 588 -11.52 67.86 21.85
CA GLY A 588 -11.81 66.42 21.93
C GLY A 588 -10.61 65.57 22.38
N GLY A 589 -10.86 64.45 23.05
CA GLY A 589 -9.84 63.44 23.37
C GLY A 589 -9.33 62.71 22.12
N GLY A 590 -8.11 62.19 22.14
CA GLY A 590 -7.52 61.49 20.99
C GLY A 590 -8.23 60.17 20.66
N GLY A 591 -8.33 59.83 19.37
CA GLY A 591 -8.90 58.55 18.93
C GLY A 591 -8.01 57.35 19.27
N GLY A 592 -8.63 56.22 19.63
CA GLY A 592 -7.93 54.96 19.90
C GLY A 592 -7.54 54.23 18.61
N GLY A 593 -6.46 53.44 18.63
CA GLY A 593 -6.07 52.60 17.50
C GLY A 593 -6.94 51.33 17.36
N GLY A 594 -7.05 50.78 16.15
CA GLY A 594 -7.78 49.53 15.88
C GLY A 594 -6.99 48.25 16.19
N GLY A 595 -7.65 47.08 16.21
CA GLY A 595 -7.01 45.74 16.30
C GLY A 595 -7.67 44.77 17.29
N TYR A 596 -7.15 43.53 17.37
CA TYR A 596 -7.79 42.42 18.10
C TYR A 596 -8.00 42.67 19.60
N ALA A 597 -7.09 43.41 20.25
CA ALA A 597 -7.25 43.83 21.66
C ALA A 597 -7.63 45.32 21.83
N GLY A 598 -7.85 46.07 20.72
CA GLY A 598 -8.39 47.44 20.65
C GLY A 598 -7.72 48.53 21.50
N GLY A 599 -7.50 49.73 20.97
CA GLY A 599 -7.21 50.93 21.76
C GLY A 599 -8.50 51.67 22.11
N ALA A 600 -8.76 52.05 23.37
CA ALA A 600 -9.86 52.97 23.63
C ALA A 600 -9.47 54.39 23.19
N GLY A 601 -10.46 55.18 22.78
CA GLY A 601 -10.27 56.62 22.64
C GLY A 601 -10.09 57.29 24.00
N GLY A 602 -9.42 58.44 24.00
CA GLY A 602 -9.44 59.38 25.11
C GLY A 602 -10.85 59.93 25.33
N PHE A 603 -11.18 60.22 26.59
CA PHE A 603 -12.45 60.84 26.95
C PHE A 603 -12.35 62.38 26.88
N ALA A 604 -13.39 63.04 26.39
CA ALA A 604 -13.61 64.47 26.62
C ALA A 604 -14.42 64.63 27.91
N GLY A 605 -13.91 65.33 28.90
CA GLY A 605 -14.59 65.59 30.18
C GLY A 605 -15.38 66.90 30.18
N ALA A 606 -16.42 66.97 30.99
CA ALA A 606 -17.11 68.20 31.38
C ALA A 606 -16.44 68.83 32.62
N ASP A 607 -16.67 70.13 32.85
CA ASP A 607 -16.11 70.95 33.93
C ASP A 607 -15.99 70.23 35.28
N GLY A 608 -14.80 70.31 35.88
CA GLY A 608 -14.55 69.88 37.26
C GLY A 608 -14.04 68.45 37.46
N CYS A 609 -13.73 67.69 36.39
CA CYS A 609 -13.05 66.39 36.49
C CYS A 609 -11.80 66.30 35.60
N VAL A 610 -10.65 65.99 36.22
CA VAL A 610 -9.33 65.84 35.57
C VAL A 610 -9.30 64.62 34.63
N GLN A 611 -9.02 64.85 33.35
CA GLN A 611 -9.38 63.95 32.24
C GLN A 611 -8.38 62.79 32.03
N ALA A 612 -8.89 61.56 31.92
CA ALA A 612 -8.07 60.35 31.74
C ALA A 612 -7.80 60.04 30.26
N GLY A 613 -6.54 59.71 29.94
CA GLY A 613 -6.17 59.07 28.67
C GLY A 613 -6.81 57.68 28.58
N GLY A 614 -7.23 57.28 27.37
CA GLY A 614 -7.91 56.01 27.17
C GLY A 614 -6.97 54.81 27.42
N ALA A 615 -7.37 53.88 28.28
CA ALA A 615 -6.74 52.56 28.36
C ALA A 615 -7.00 51.75 27.07
N GLY A 616 -6.19 50.74 26.74
CA GLY A 616 -6.51 49.85 25.62
C GLY A 616 -7.88 49.17 25.83
N GLY A 617 -8.85 49.37 24.94
CA GLY A 617 -10.29 49.13 25.17
C GLY A 617 -10.91 47.93 24.44
N GLY A 618 -10.17 46.90 24.04
CA GLY A 618 -10.78 45.67 23.53
C GLY A 618 -11.30 44.73 24.63
N LEU A 619 -11.99 43.65 24.24
CA LEU A 619 -12.51 42.61 25.17
C LEU A 619 -11.45 42.00 26.11
N GLN A 620 -10.17 42.12 25.76
CA GLN A 620 -9.03 41.66 26.54
C GLN A 620 -8.07 42.81 26.97
N GLY A 621 -8.46 44.05 26.69
CA GLY A 621 -7.77 45.27 27.12
C GLY A 621 -8.08 45.61 28.58
N GLY A 622 -7.26 46.47 29.18
CA GLY A 622 -7.44 46.91 30.57
C GLY A 622 -8.69 47.75 30.75
N ALA A 623 -9.20 47.84 31.98
CA ALA A 623 -10.32 48.73 32.30
C ALA A 623 -9.98 50.19 31.92
N THR A 624 -10.97 50.95 31.47
CA THR A 624 -10.85 52.42 31.32
C THR A 624 -10.39 53.01 32.65
N THR A 625 -9.32 53.79 32.64
CA THR A 625 -8.79 54.37 33.87
C THR A 625 -9.66 55.52 34.36
N PRO A 626 -9.92 55.62 35.67
CA PRO A 626 -10.62 56.77 36.25
C PRO A 626 -9.86 58.09 36.06
N CYS A 627 -10.54 59.21 36.27
CA CYS A 627 -9.98 60.56 36.26
C CYS A 627 -8.63 60.66 37.00
N GLY A 628 -7.64 61.32 36.38
CA GLY A 628 -6.33 61.61 36.97
C GLY A 628 -5.34 60.43 37.10
N GLN A 629 -5.55 59.31 36.40
CA GLN A 629 -4.65 58.15 36.46
C GLN A 629 -3.85 57.90 35.17
N THR A 630 -2.73 57.17 35.29
CA THR A 630 -1.91 56.69 34.17
C THR A 630 -2.79 55.83 33.27
N GLY A 631 -2.82 56.11 31.96
CA GLY A 631 -3.47 55.22 31.02
C GLY A 631 -2.79 53.86 31.02
N LEU A 632 -3.45 52.82 31.54
CA LEU A 632 -2.86 51.49 31.59
C LEU A 632 -2.69 50.94 30.18
N GLY A 633 -1.52 50.37 29.90
CA GLY A 633 -1.29 49.62 28.67
C GLY A 633 -2.29 48.47 28.55
N GLY A 634 -2.75 48.20 27.33
CA GLY A 634 -3.81 47.23 27.04
C GLY A 634 -3.46 45.75 27.27
N GLY A 635 -2.50 45.45 28.15
CA GLY A 635 -1.93 44.11 28.32
C GLY A 635 -1.94 43.53 29.74
N GLN A 636 -2.35 44.25 30.78
CA GLN A 636 -2.21 43.77 32.17
C GLN A 636 -2.99 42.47 32.52
N ALA A 637 -3.81 41.93 31.61
CA ALA A 637 -4.63 40.74 31.84
C ALA A 637 -3.88 39.37 31.75
N CYS A 638 -2.67 39.30 31.18
CA CYS A 638 -1.94 38.03 31.06
C CYS A 638 -1.15 37.73 32.36
N LYS A 639 -1.82 37.15 33.36
CA LYS A 639 -1.39 37.05 34.77
C LYS A 639 -0.06 36.30 35.07
N THR A 640 0.63 35.71 34.10
CA THR A 640 1.92 35.03 34.34
C THR A 640 3.11 35.96 34.11
N GLN A 641 4.04 36.03 35.05
CA GLN A 641 5.21 36.93 35.00
C GLN A 641 6.07 36.81 33.71
N TYR A 642 6.08 35.63 33.07
CA TYR A 642 6.88 35.35 31.87
C TYR A 642 6.33 35.99 30.57
N LEU A 643 5.04 36.33 30.53
CA LEU A 643 4.37 36.92 29.35
C LEU A 643 4.27 38.45 29.40
N ARG A 644 4.83 39.09 30.43
CA ARG A 644 4.81 40.55 30.59
C ARG A 644 5.52 41.30 29.45
N ILE A 645 6.43 40.67 28.71
CA ILE A 645 7.07 41.32 27.55
C ILE A 645 6.08 41.69 26.43
N TYR A 646 4.87 41.10 26.46
CA TYR A 646 3.78 41.40 25.55
C TYR A 646 2.75 42.38 26.14
N THR A 647 2.96 42.91 27.36
CA THR A 647 2.10 43.93 27.98
C THR A 647 2.48 45.33 27.52
N GLY A 648 1.53 46.06 26.95
CA GLY A 648 1.78 47.43 26.49
C GLY A 648 2.32 48.29 27.63
N GLY A 649 3.21 49.23 27.32
CA GLY A 649 3.69 50.20 28.30
C GLY A 649 2.55 51.09 28.77
N ASP A 650 2.57 51.46 30.04
CA ASP A 650 1.62 52.43 30.57
C ASP A 650 1.96 53.83 30.04
N GLY A 651 0.93 54.66 29.81
CA GLY A 651 1.10 56.08 29.55
C GLY A 651 1.51 56.82 30.82
N ALA A 652 2.40 57.80 30.70
CA ALA A 652 2.84 58.57 31.86
C ALA A 652 1.81 59.65 32.26
N ILE A 653 1.84 60.04 33.55
CA ILE A 653 1.21 61.27 34.06
C ILE A 653 2.32 62.34 34.10
N GLY A 654 2.00 63.59 33.74
CA GLY A 654 2.94 64.71 33.94
C GLY A 654 3.20 65.03 35.41
N GLY A 655 4.27 65.77 35.70
CA GLY A 655 4.81 66.01 37.04
C GLY A 655 4.65 67.42 37.61
N SER A 656 3.59 68.17 37.28
CA SER A 656 3.39 69.54 37.78
C SER A 656 2.50 69.65 39.04
N ALA A 657 2.61 70.79 39.73
CA ALA A 657 1.81 71.17 40.91
C ALA A 657 0.46 71.82 40.55
N CYS A 658 0.23 72.15 39.28
CA CYS A 658 -1.03 72.68 38.78
C CYS A 658 -1.95 71.50 38.42
N THR A 659 -3.02 71.33 39.18
CA THR A 659 -4.14 70.45 38.84
C THR A 659 -5.08 71.24 37.95
N PRO A 660 -5.44 70.75 36.74
CA PRO A 660 -5.61 69.35 36.33
C PRO A 660 -4.51 68.84 35.36
N ILE A 661 -4.24 67.53 35.36
CA ILE A 661 -3.24 66.87 34.50
C ILE A 661 -3.93 65.97 33.46
N ALA A 662 -3.62 66.15 32.18
CA ALA A 662 -4.07 65.29 31.10
C ALA A 662 -3.40 63.90 31.15
N GLY A 663 -4.20 62.83 31.09
CA GLY A 663 -3.69 61.47 31.02
C GLY A 663 -3.20 61.07 29.62
N SER A 664 -2.07 60.35 29.54
CA SER A 664 -1.53 59.82 28.28
C SER A 664 -2.12 58.45 27.92
N GLY A 665 -2.16 58.12 26.64
CA GLY A 665 -2.65 56.83 26.16
C GLY A 665 -1.69 55.68 26.45
N GLY A 666 -2.23 54.53 26.84
CA GLY A 666 -1.46 53.29 27.05
C GLY A 666 -1.05 52.61 25.75
N GLY A 667 0.06 51.86 25.77
CA GLY A 667 0.54 51.09 24.62
C GLY A 667 -0.30 49.86 24.28
N GLY A 668 -0.27 49.47 23.01
CA GLY A 668 -0.96 48.27 22.51
C GLY A 668 -0.31 46.95 22.92
N SER A 669 -1.07 45.86 22.86
CA SER A 669 -0.64 44.48 23.16
C SER A 669 -1.09 43.47 22.07
N ILE A 670 -0.48 42.28 22.04
CA ILE A 670 -0.92 41.18 21.13
C ILE A 670 -2.05 40.30 21.70
N GLY A 671 -2.45 40.51 22.97
CA GLY A 671 -3.45 39.70 23.67
C GLY A 671 -2.93 38.37 24.23
N CYS A 672 -3.65 37.79 25.19
CA CYS A 672 -3.14 36.65 26.00
C CYS A 672 -3.13 35.30 25.27
N ASP A 673 -4.09 35.04 24.40
CA ASP A 673 -4.13 33.87 23.53
C ASP A 673 -2.96 33.85 22.54
N ALA A 674 -2.59 34.98 21.94
CA ALA A 674 -1.36 35.09 21.14
C ALA A 674 -0.09 35.00 21.99
N ALA A 675 -0.08 35.58 23.19
CA ALA A 675 1.06 35.48 24.10
C ALA A 675 1.30 34.04 24.59
N ASN A 676 0.24 33.24 24.75
CA ASN A 676 0.32 31.83 25.12
C ASN A 676 0.69 30.90 23.95
N ASP A 677 0.39 31.28 22.72
CA ASP A 677 0.74 30.53 21.50
C ASP A 677 2.02 31.08 20.87
N LEU A 678 3.17 30.98 21.55
CA LEU A 678 4.44 31.54 21.07
C LEU A 678 4.87 31.00 19.69
N SER A 679 4.50 29.76 19.38
CA SER A 679 4.73 29.14 18.08
C SER A 679 3.76 29.62 17.00
N MET A 680 2.76 30.46 17.29
CA MET A 680 1.73 30.86 16.31
C MET A 680 1.00 29.68 15.64
N THR A 681 0.86 28.54 16.32
CA THR A 681 0.22 27.36 15.72
C THR A 681 -1.27 27.60 15.49
N PHE A 682 -1.90 28.42 16.35
CA PHE A 682 -3.34 28.68 16.33
C PHE A 682 -3.70 30.17 16.17
N THR A 683 -2.74 31.08 16.33
CA THR A 683 -3.02 32.53 16.47
C THR A 683 -2.22 33.41 15.50
N LEU A 684 -2.18 33.10 14.19
CA LEU A 684 -1.66 34.06 13.21
C LEU A 684 -2.63 35.25 13.06
N ARG A 685 -2.35 36.38 13.70
CA ARG A 685 -3.26 37.56 13.69
C ARG A 685 -2.53 38.88 13.95
N PRO A 686 -3.13 40.02 13.58
CA PRO A 686 -2.59 41.36 13.86
C PRO A 686 -2.43 41.66 15.35
N GLY A 687 -1.55 42.60 15.64
CA GLY A 687 -1.42 43.28 16.92
C GLY A 687 -2.54 44.30 17.15
N SER A 688 -2.45 45.03 18.26
CA SER A 688 -3.48 46.00 18.67
C SER A 688 -2.93 47.42 18.72
N GLY A 689 -3.78 48.39 18.41
CA GLY A 689 -3.43 49.80 18.52
C GLY A 689 -3.25 50.28 19.97
N GLY A 690 -2.58 51.42 20.11
CA GLY A 690 -2.46 52.13 21.38
C GLY A 690 -3.71 52.96 21.72
N GLY A 691 -3.84 53.34 22.98
CA GLY A 691 -4.90 54.25 23.46
C GLY A 691 -4.67 55.69 23.01
N GLY A 692 -5.74 56.47 22.89
CA GLY A 692 -5.65 57.92 22.65
C GLY A 692 -5.28 58.70 23.92
N GLY A 693 -4.60 59.83 23.74
CA GLY A 693 -4.33 60.78 24.82
C GLY A 693 -5.60 61.55 25.24
N GLY A 694 -5.67 61.95 26.51
CA GLY A 694 -6.72 62.86 27.00
C GLY A 694 -6.50 64.29 26.52
N ASN A 695 -7.54 65.12 26.58
CA ASN A 695 -7.43 66.57 26.40
C ASN A 695 -6.83 67.24 27.66
N GLY A 696 -6.25 68.42 27.49
CA GLY A 696 -5.92 69.34 28.59
C GLY A 696 -7.16 70.18 28.92
N GLY A 697 -7.33 70.58 30.19
CA GLY A 697 -8.48 71.36 30.64
C GLY A 697 -8.03 72.72 31.19
N ASP A 698 -8.87 73.74 31.00
CA ASP A 698 -8.72 75.09 31.56
C ASP A 698 -9.36 75.12 32.95
N ASN A 699 -8.58 75.36 34.00
CA ASN A 699 -9.06 75.28 35.38
C ASN A 699 -8.77 76.52 36.20
N ASP A 700 -8.31 77.61 35.58
CA ASP A 700 -8.02 78.86 36.29
C ASP A 700 -9.30 79.68 36.60
N GLY A 701 -10.46 79.26 36.06
CA GLY A 701 -11.77 79.85 36.35
C GLY A 701 -11.97 81.23 35.73
N ASN A 702 -11.12 81.64 34.78
CA ASN A 702 -11.19 82.96 34.17
C ASN A 702 -12.12 82.97 32.95
N ILE A 703 -13.42 83.20 33.18
CA ILE A 703 -14.49 83.32 32.16
C ILE A 703 -14.27 84.41 31.07
N PHE A 704 -13.17 85.17 31.12
CA PHE A 704 -12.86 86.24 30.16
C PHE A 704 -11.64 85.96 29.27
N GLU A 705 -10.95 84.85 29.47
CA GLU A 705 -9.93 84.38 28.53
C GLU A 705 -10.57 83.34 27.59
N PRO A 706 -10.38 83.44 26.26
CA PRO A 706 -10.88 82.41 25.36
C PRO A 706 -10.13 81.10 25.65
N GLY A 707 -10.78 80.19 26.40
CA GLY A 707 -10.22 78.93 26.89
C GLY A 707 -9.48 78.14 25.80
N TYR A 708 -8.19 77.91 26.03
CA TYR A 708 -7.27 77.31 25.05
C TYR A 708 -7.01 75.83 25.37
N SER A 709 -8.03 74.97 25.36
CA SER A 709 -7.81 73.55 25.66
C SER A 709 -7.05 72.79 24.56
N GLY A 710 -5.98 72.10 24.93
CA GLY A 710 -5.16 71.30 24.03
C GLY A 710 -5.72 69.90 23.77
N GLY A 711 -5.87 69.55 22.49
CA GLY A 711 -6.34 68.21 22.09
C GLY A 711 -5.36 67.08 22.43
N GLY A 712 -5.89 65.88 22.63
CA GLY A 712 -5.11 64.66 22.88
C GLY A 712 -4.61 63.98 21.60
N GLY A 713 -3.39 63.45 21.62
CA GLY A 713 -2.78 62.74 20.49
C GLY A 713 -3.46 61.39 20.20
N GLY A 714 -3.55 61.01 18.92
CA GLY A 714 -4.18 59.74 18.52
C GLY A 714 -3.30 58.52 18.82
N GLY A 715 -3.90 57.38 19.16
CA GLY A 715 -3.16 56.13 19.37
C GLY A 715 -2.59 55.54 18.07
N GLY A 716 -1.40 54.93 18.09
CA GLY A 716 -0.82 54.26 16.92
C GLY A 716 -1.51 52.95 16.57
N GLY A 717 -1.55 52.57 15.29
CA GLY A 717 -2.20 51.34 14.82
C GLY A 717 -1.42 50.07 15.14
N GLY A 718 -2.09 48.93 15.33
CA GLY A 718 -1.42 47.64 15.50
C GLY A 718 -0.75 47.15 14.21
N GLY A 719 0.38 46.44 14.34
CA GLY A 719 1.02 45.74 13.22
C GLY A 719 0.16 44.59 12.70
N GLY A 720 0.17 44.36 11.39
CA GLY A 720 -0.62 43.34 10.70
C GLY A 720 -0.08 41.90 10.85
N ALA A 721 -0.75 40.96 10.19
CA ALA A 721 -0.31 39.56 10.13
C ALA A 721 0.09 39.15 8.72
N LEU A 722 1.25 38.54 8.60
CA LEU A 722 1.83 38.09 7.35
C LEU A 722 2.31 36.65 7.47
N ARG A 723 1.97 35.82 6.48
CA ARG A 723 2.57 34.50 6.27
C ARG A 723 3.17 34.41 4.87
N ILE A 724 4.34 33.80 4.77
CA ILE A 724 5.01 33.49 3.51
C ILE A 724 5.38 32.01 3.50
N THR A 725 4.89 31.25 2.53
CA THR A 725 5.15 29.80 2.42
C THR A 725 5.71 29.44 1.04
N THR A 726 6.79 28.65 0.97
CA THR A 726 7.34 28.09 -0.28
C THR A 726 8.02 26.74 -0.05
N PRO A 727 7.99 25.79 -1.01
CA PRO A 727 8.70 24.51 -0.95
C PRO A 727 10.18 24.59 -1.30
N THR A 728 10.72 25.78 -1.53
CA THR A 728 12.11 25.98 -1.99
C THR A 728 12.90 26.83 -0.99
N ARG A 729 12.92 28.15 -1.14
CA ARG A 729 13.64 29.07 -0.25
C ARG A 729 13.04 30.46 -0.23
N ILE A 730 13.19 31.14 0.91
CA ILE A 730 12.95 32.57 1.08
C ILE A 730 14.31 33.27 1.20
N VAL A 731 14.57 34.26 0.37
CA VAL A 731 15.82 35.02 0.34
C VAL A 731 15.51 36.51 0.45
N LEU A 732 16.06 37.15 1.49
CA LEU A 732 16.04 38.60 1.59
C LEU A 732 17.30 39.17 0.94
N GLY A 733 17.18 40.29 0.24
CA GLY A 733 18.33 41.12 -0.17
C GLY A 733 18.92 41.86 1.04
N THR A 734 20.12 42.41 0.91
CA THR A 734 20.79 43.17 1.99
C THR A 734 20.04 44.43 2.42
N SER A 735 19.18 44.99 1.56
CA SER A 735 18.24 46.08 1.88
C SER A 735 16.82 45.58 2.19
N GLY A 736 16.59 44.27 2.14
CA GLY A 736 15.28 43.65 2.22
C GLY A 736 14.66 43.81 3.60
N LYS A 737 13.37 44.19 3.64
CA LYS A 737 12.63 44.36 4.91
C LYS A 737 11.29 43.64 4.87
N ILE A 738 10.98 42.89 5.92
CA ILE A 738 9.65 42.34 6.20
C ILE A 738 9.18 42.95 7.52
N LEU A 739 8.12 43.76 7.47
CA LEU A 739 7.70 44.60 8.59
C LEU A 739 6.24 44.34 8.97
N ALA A 740 5.99 44.13 10.25
CA ALA A 740 4.69 44.08 10.89
C ALA A 740 4.74 44.92 12.18
N ASN A 741 5.38 46.09 12.12
CA ASN A 741 5.59 46.94 13.28
C ASN A 741 4.28 47.60 13.70
N GLY A 742 4.15 47.91 14.99
CA GLY A 742 3.13 48.83 15.48
C GLY A 742 3.43 50.27 15.06
N GLY A 743 2.37 51.04 14.85
CA GLY A 743 2.44 52.45 14.53
C GLY A 743 2.80 53.29 15.76
N ARG A 744 3.49 54.41 15.51
CA ARG A 744 3.81 55.40 16.54
C ARG A 744 2.54 56.10 17.03
N GLY A 745 2.42 56.38 18.32
CA GLY A 745 1.38 57.25 18.87
C GLY A 745 1.58 58.71 18.47
N GLY A 746 0.48 59.44 18.28
CA GLY A 746 0.48 60.86 17.97
C GLY A 746 0.90 61.71 19.18
N ASN A 747 1.59 62.82 18.91
CA ASN A 747 1.99 63.75 19.97
C ASN A 747 0.77 64.50 20.52
N GLY A 748 0.82 64.83 21.81
CA GLY A 748 -0.15 65.74 22.43
C GLY A 748 0.02 67.18 21.93
N PHE A 749 -1.02 68.00 22.09
CA PHE A 749 -0.99 69.41 21.71
C PHE A 749 -0.11 70.24 22.67
N LEU A 750 0.51 71.31 22.14
CA LEU A 750 1.41 72.23 22.86
C LEU A 750 0.69 73.56 23.17
N SER A 751 0.24 73.76 24.41
CA SER A 751 -0.15 75.11 24.86
C SER A 751 1.09 75.88 25.34
N LEU A 752 1.19 77.17 24.98
CA LEU A 752 2.26 78.09 25.38
C LEU A 752 1.86 78.98 26.57
N ASP A 753 0.74 78.68 27.23
CA ASP A 753 0.16 79.52 28.29
C ASP A 753 0.89 79.43 29.64
N ASP A 754 0.64 80.40 30.53
CA ASP A 754 1.40 80.74 31.73
C ASP A 754 1.40 79.67 32.85
N CYS A 755 0.46 78.72 32.79
CA CYS A 755 0.37 77.57 33.68
C CYS A 755 0.45 76.21 32.96
N ASN A 756 0.45 76.18 31.62
CA ASN A 756 0.61 75.01 30.76
C ASN A 756 -0.27 73.78 31.10
N ASP A 757 -1.35 73.95 31.86
CA ASP A 757 -2.35 72.96 32.25
C ASP A 757 -3.29 72.55 31.09
N ASP A 758 -3.32 73.36 30.05
CA ASP A 758 -4.02 73.08 28.80
C ASP A 758 -3.37 72.02 27.89
N SER A 759 -2.21 71.47 28.26
CA SER A 759 -1.49 70.54 27.37
C SER A 759 -2.21 69.19 27.25
N GLY A 760 -2.47 68.76 26.02
CA GLY A 760 -3.08 67.46 25.75
C GLY A 760 -2.11 66.29 25.94
N GLY A 761 -2.64 65.14 26.36
CA GLY A 761 -1.88 63.91 26.52
C GLY A 761 -1.44 63.30 25.19
N ALA A 762 -0.30 62.60 25.19
CA ALA A 762 0.20 61.88 24.03
C ALA A 762 -0.55 60.55 23.82
N GLY A 763 -0.69 60.12 22.57
CA GLY A 763 -1.26 58.80 22.23
C GLY A 763 -0.27 57.66 22.46
N GLY A 764 -0.75 56.48 22.84
CA GLY A 764 0.08 55.28 22.99
C GLY A 764 0.46 54.67 21.64
N GLY A 765 1.59 53.97 21.58
CA GLY A 765 2.03 53.24 20.39
C GLY A 765 1.32 51.90 20.22
N GLY A 766 1.12 51.44 18.98
CA GLY A 766 0.53 50.13 18.69
C GLY A 766 1.51 48.99 18.92
N SER A 767 1.04 47.77 19.19
CA SER A 767 1.92 46.60 19.27
C SER A 767 2.36 46.12 17.88
N GLY A 768 3.48 45.41 17.83
CA GLY A 768 3.85 44.61 16.67
C GLY A 768 2.82 43.53 16.37
N GLY A 769 2.82 43.07 15.12
CA GLY A 769 1.92 42.06 14.59
C GLY A 769 2.54 40.67 14.57
N ALA A 770 2.26 39.89 13.52
CA ALA A 770 2.74 38.53 13.38
C ALA A 770 3.39 38.30 12.01
N ILE A 771 4.59 37.71 11.99
CA ILE A 771 5.29 37.31 10.76
C ILE A 771 5.59 35.81 10.83
N TRP A 772 5.10 35.03 9.88
CA TRP A 772 5.42 33.61 9.74
C TRP A 772 6.08 33.35 8.39
N LEU A 773 7.35 32.95 8.41
CA LEU A 773 8.10 32.51 7.24
C LEU A 773 8.26 30.99 7.26
N GLN A 774 7.84 30.32 6.20
CA GLN A 774 7.89 28.87 6.07
C GLN A 774 8.55 28.48 4.75
N ALA A 775 9.81 28.03 4.82
CA ALA A 775 10.55 27.52 3.68
C ALA A 775 11.63 26.54 4.15
N PRO A 776 12.04 25.55 3.34
CA PRO A 776 13.12 24.65 3.71
C PRO A 776 14.43 25.39 4.03
N VAL A 777 14.69 26.46 3.27
CA VAL A 777 15.82 27.36 3.48
C VAL A 777 15.33 28.80 3.61
N ILE A 778 15.69 29.48 4.70
CA ILE A 778 15.48 30.92 4.85
C ILE A 778 16.85 31.60 4.97
N THR A 779 17.09 32.57 4.09
CA THR A 779 18.34 33.36 4.06
C THR A 779 18.04 34.81 4.38
N VAL A 780 18.62 35.30 5.46
CA VAL A 780 18.53 36.70 5.89
C VAL A 780 19.96 37.24 6.03
N PRO A 781 20.48 37.95 5.02
CA PRO A 781 21.83 38.49 5.05
C PRO A 781 21.94 39.69 6.01
N SER A 782 23.17 40.06 6.37
CA SER A 782 23.43 41.29 7.12
C SER A 782 22.84 42.52 6.39
N GLY A 783 22.17 43.39 7.12
CA GLY A 783 21.44 44.56 6.61
C GLY A 783 19.95 44.33 6.35
N ALA A 784 19.52 43.08 6.16
CA ALA A 784 18.11 42.75 6.03
C ALA A 784 17.37 42.83 7.38
N VAL A 785 16.08 43.14 7.35
CA VAL A 785 15.26 43.34 8.56
C VAL A 785 13.99 42.50 8.52
N VAL A 786 13.70 41.79 9.62
CA VAL A 786 12.41 41.12 9.87
C VAL A 786 11.90 41.60 11.22
N ALA A 787 10.90 42.49 11.21
CA ALA A 787 10.49 43.20 12.42
C ALA A 787 8.98 43.22 12.62
N ALA A 788 8.53 42.73 13.77
CA ALA A 788 7.26 42.98 14.39
C ALA A 788 7.50 43.77 15.69
N ALA A 789 8.11 44.94 15.60
CA ALA A 789 8.39 45.81 16.74
C ALA A 789 7.11 46.49 17.25
N GLY A 790 7.07 46.85 18.52
CA GLY A 790 6.08 47.78 19.03
C GLY A 790 6.36 49.21 18.54
N GLY A 791 5.31 49.97 18.33
CA GLY A 791 5.41 51.40 18.03
C GLY A 791 5.73 52.20 19.29
N PRO A 792 6.54 53.26 19.19
CA PRO A 792 6.77 54.16 20.31
C PRO A 792 5.48 54.94 20.62
N GLY A 793 5.30 55.32 21.89
CA GLY A 793 4.28 56.31 22.24
C GLY A 793 4.57 57.68 21.63
N GLY A 794 3.54 58.52 21.58
CA GLY A 794 3.68 59.93 21.22
C GLY A 794 4.54 60.67 22.23
N ALA A 795 5.19 61.73 21.76
CA ALA A 795 5.90 62.63 22.66
C ALA A 795 4.89 63.44 23.48
N ALA A 796 5.27 63.72 24.74
CA ALA A 796 4.58 64.65 25.61
C ALA A 796 4.49 66.05 24.99
N GLY A 797 3.54 66.86 25.47
CA GLY A 797 3.63 68.31 25.32
C GLY A 797 4.91 68.86 25.98
N ALA A 798 5.45 69.99 25.50
CA ALA A 798 6.78 70.49 25.84
C ALA A 798 6.95 70.88 27.31
N THR A 799 5.85 71.01 28.04
CA THR A 799 5.82 71.31 29.46
C THR A 799 5.43 70.06 30.22
N THR A 800 6.07 69.86 31.36
CA THR A 800 6.05 68.63 32.16
C THR A 800 4.66 68.25 32.70
N THR A 801 3.58 68.93 32.31
CA THR A 801 2.17 68.75 32.69
C THR A 801 1.52 67.53 32.04
N ALA A 802 1.88 67.13 30.82
CA ALA A 802 1.35 65.94 30.15
C ALA A 802 2.46 64.90 29.90
N GLY A 803 2.19 63.61 30.11
CA GLY A 803 3.19 62.53 29.95
C GLY A 803 3.37 62.07 28.49
N PRO A 804 4.46 61.34 28.18
CA PRO A 804 4.54 60.57 26.93
C PRO A 804 3.57 59.39 26.93
N GLY A 805 3.16 59.00 25.73
CA GLY A 805 2.32 57.81 25.53
C GLY A 805 3.10 56.53 25.84
N GLY A 806 2.37 55.50 26.26
CA GLY A 806 2.94 54.17 26.48
C GLY A 806 3.42 53.56 25.16
N SER A 807 4.57 52.88 25.16
CA SER A 807 5.05 52.16 23.98
C SER A 807 4.26 50.86 23.78
N GLY A 808 3.97 50.52 22.53
CA GLY A 808 3.39 49.22 22.20
C GLY A 808 4.40 48.10 22.37
N THR A 809 3.92 46.86 22.49
CA THR A 809 4.82 45.71 22.66
C THR A 809 5.32 45.14 21.37
N VAL A 810 6.39 44.35 21.45
CA VAL A 810 6.81 43.52 20.34
C VAL A 810 5.72 42.51 19.99
N GLY A 811 5.60 42.25 18.70
CA GLY A 811 4.80 41.18 18.12
C GLY A 811 5.52 39.85 18.18
N ARG A 812 5.18 38.95 17.26
CA ARG A 812 5.79 37.62 17.18
C ARG A 812 6.36 37.39 15.77
N VAL A 813 7.45 36.64 15.70
CA VAL A 813 8.05 36.17 14.44
C VAL A 813 8.25 34.66 14.55
N ARG A 814 7.82 33.91 13.54
CA ARG A 814 8.03 32.47 13.39
C ARG A 814 8.81 32.17 12.12
N LEU A 815 9.83 31.33 12.26
CA LEU A 815 10.58 30.73 11.17
C LEU A 815 10.35 29.22 11.22
N SER A 816 9.66 28.66 10.23
CA SER A 816 9.56 27.21 10.01
C SER A 816 10.54 26.84 8.89
N THR A 817 11.74 26.36 9.26
CA THR A 817 12.84 26.10 8.30
C THR A 817 13.75 24.98 8.79
N ASP A 818 14.32 24.22 7.85
CA ASP A 818 15.29 23.16 8.17
C ASP A 818 16.71 23.70 8.15
N THR A 819 16.99 24.66 7.27
CA THR A 819 18.29 25.36 7.20
C THR A 819 18.07 26.86 7.33
N PHE A 820 18.72 27.49 8.30
CA PHE A 820 18.64 28.92 8.50
C PHE A 820 20.02 29.56 8.34
N ASN A 821 20.20 30.29 7.23
CA ASN A 821 21.47 30.94 6.90
C ASN A 821 21.39 32.43 7.26
N VAL A 822 21.97 32.78 8.42
CA VAL A 822 22.18 34.19 8.80
C VAL A 822 23.60 34.60 8.43
N GLY A 823 23.71 35.54 7.48
CA GLY A 823 24.98 36.17 7.19
C GLY A 823 25.33 37.12 8.33
N GLY A 824 26.16 36.67 9.29
CA GLY A 824 26.85 37.49 10.28
C GLY A 824 26.03 38.60 10.98
N ILE A 825 25.58 38.29 12.21
CA ILE A 825 25.06 39.20 13.25
C ILE A 825 23.57 39.60 13.11
N VAL A 826 22.72 38.79 13.77
CA VAL A 826 21.57 39.03 14.71
C VAL A 826 20.86 40.40 14.83
N GLY A 827 21.30 41.48 14.17
CA GLY A 827 20.76 42.84 14.37
C GLY A 827 19.46 43.17 13.61
N GLY A 828 19.02 42.30 12.70
CA GLY A 828 17.85 42.55 11.83
C GLY A 828 16.50 42.03 12.35
N PHE A 829 16.48 41.25 13.43
CA PHE A 829 15.26 40.60 13.92
C PHE A 829 14.64 41.30 15.13
N THR A 830 13.36 41.65 15.03
CA THR A 830 12.55 42.09 16.17
C THR A 830 11.24 41.30 16.18
N PRO A 831 10.95 40.47 17.20
CA PRO A 831 11.77 40.20 18.36
C PRO A 831 13.08 39.48 18.02
N SER A 832 14.13 39.72 18.82
CA SER A 832 15.47 39.15 18.60
C SER A 832 15.46 37.61 18.48
N MET A 833 16.43 37.05 17.76
CA MET A 833 16.61 35.60 17.67
C MET A 833 16.92 34.96 19.04
N PRO A 834 16.52 33.70 19.27
CA PRO A 834 16.88 32.96 20.46
C PRO A 834 18.39 32.66 20.46
N SER A 835 19.02 32.78 21.64
CA SER A 835 20.38 32.34 21.88
C SER A 835 20.40 30.89 22.33
N VAL A 836 21.26 30.06 21.76
CA VAL A 836 21.53 28.67 22.16
C VAL A 836 23.03 28.53 22.41
N ASN A 837 23.44 28.32 23.67
CA ASN A 837 24.86 28.12 24.06
C ASN A 837 25.84 29.20 23.56
N GLY A 838 25.46 30.49 23.62
CA GLY A 838 26.33 31.58 23.16
C GLY A 838 26.42 31.73 21.63
N THR A 839 25.75 30.86 20.88
CA THR A 839 25.55 30.97 19.43
C THR A 839 24.05 31.15 19.13
N THR A 840 23.67 31.82 18.04
CA THR A 840 22.26 31.84 17.64
C THR A 840 21.86 30.47 17.10
N GLY A 841 20.83 29.84 17.67
CA GLY A 841 20.45 28.45 17.35
C GLY A 841 18.94 28.19 17.40
N VAL A 842 18.55 26.99 16.96
CA VAL A 842 17.16 26.56 16.74
C VAL A 842 16.49 26.11 18.05
N ALA A 843 15.30 26.68 18.29
CA ALA A 843 14.33 26.48 19.39
C ALA A 843 14.66 27.08 20.77
N ASN A 844 13.95 28.17 21.11
CA ASN A 844 13.47 28.44 22.46
C ASN A 844 12.02 28.95 22.37
N ASN A 845 11.11 28.31 23.12
CA ASN A 845 9.74 28.77 23.32
C ASN A 845 9.71 29.95 24.31
N ALA A 846 10.48 30.99 24.00
CA ALA A 846 10.73 32.12 24.89
C ALA A 846 9.93 33.34 24.46
N ALA A 847 9.29 33.99 25.41
CA ALA A 847 8.55 35.22 25.16
C ALA A 847 9.50 36.34 24.69
N GLY A 848 9.06 37.15 23.72
CA GLY A 848 9.86 38.24 23.14
C GLY A 848 11.07 37.77 22.32
N LYS A 849 11.05 36.52 21.84
CA LYS A 849 12.04 35.97 20.92
C LYS A 849 11.36 35.46 19.65
N THR A 850 12.11 35.41 18.56
CA THR A 850 11.67 34.72 17.33
C THR A 850 11.54 33.22 17.61
N TYR A 851 10.42 32.61 17.24
CA TYR A 851 10.23 31.17 17.30
C TYR A 851 10.86 30.52 16.07
N VAL A 852 11.64 29.46 16.25
CA VAL A 852 12.24 28.69 15.15
C VAL A 852 11.84 27.23 15.29
N GLY A 853 11.08 26.73 14.32
CA GLY A 853 10.66 25.34 14.19
C GLY A 853 11.18 24.74 12.88
N THR A 854 11.05 23.42 12.73
CA THR A 854 11.38 22.73 11.47
C THR A 854 10.42 23.13 10.36
N TYR A 855 10.82 23.01 9.10
CA TYR A 855 10.01 23.45 7.95
C TYR A 855 8.59 22.86 7.95
N GLY A 856 8.48 21.61 8.39
CA GLY A 856 7.20 20.94 8.50
C GLY A 856 6.28 21.50 9.57
N GLN A 857 6.83 21.92 10.72
CA GLN A 857 6.06 22.31 11.91
C GLN A 857 5.28 23.59 11.73
#